data_AF-A0A1F5CK40-F1
#
_entry.id   AF-A0A1F5CK40-F1
#
_cell.length_a   1.000
_cell.length_b   1.000
_cell.length_c   1.000
_cell.angle_alpha   90.00
_cell.angle_beta   90.00
_cell.angle_gamma   90.00
#
_symmetry.space_group_name_H-M   'P 1'
#
loop_
_entity.id
_entity.type
_entity.pdbx_description
1 polymer ?
#
loop_
_entity_poly.entity_id
_entity_poly.type
_entity_poly.pdbx_seq_one_letter_code
_entity_poly.pdbx_strand_id
1 'polypeptide(L)'
;MPGIGGILHTHRGTFGFEFMISPKIFYDLLIKNGVGFFSGVPDSLLKDFSAYIADNAKPNYHVIAANEGGAVALAAGYHLATGKIGLVYMQNSGEGNAVNPLVSLADPEVYGIPMLLLIGWRGEPGVHDEPQHIKQGKITLKILKTLGIPFEILPDSATAVKKAIKRAIDHIKTSCAPFTFVVRRGTFELYINRKTVQKVKNQLSREKAIEIITDELNDGEILISTTGKTSRELFEVRESADYGHEKDFLTVGSMGHSSQIALGVALAKPERQVYCLDGDGALIMHMGALAIIGNMAPKNFKHIVLNNHAHESVGGQSTAAFSMNIPAIAQFCSYKRIFRASGADELKQVLKNFKKASGPALLEITIKQGSRSDLGRPALSPKENKNLFMDFINHGSQTLLAAEKLKNFFEDKKVRRIFLVTGGKSYITSGAEQMFRKILLSYEVTKFSGFNPNPKLDDVERGINIFKKKKYDAVVAIGGGSAIDMAKLINIFSAQHGAPIDYVTLKKVIKNTGKPLAAVPTTAGSGSEATHFAVVYVGGKKYSVAHESMLPAEAIVEPILTMNMPPYLAAVSGIDALSQAIESYWCVSATNTSKRFAERAIRLILDNLVRSVKKPTLESRSAMARASHLAGKAINITKTTAPHAISYFFTSRFNIPHGHAVALTLGKMFIYNNRANRAMTDLLRLLGVSNAGAASRKIAGIMKQIGLETKLHKLGVSRSDIDLAVKSVNVERLKNNPKKMTERDIRKILISIL
;
A
#
# COMPACT_ATOMS: atom_id res chain seq x y z
N MET A 1 -45.01 5.67 -1.00
CA MET A 1 -45.50 4.36 -0.52
C MET A 1 -46.41 3.78 -1.59
N PRO A 2 -46.47 2.45 -1.79
CA PRO A 2 -45.55 1.36 -1.41
C PRO A 2 -44.85 0.79 -2.68
N GLY A 3 -43.79 -0.01 -2.69
CA GLY A 3 -43.12 -0.82 -1.68
C GLY A 3 -42.60 -2.06 -2.42
N ILE A 4 -41.32 -2.08 -2.82
CA ILE A 4 -40.69 -3.27 -3.41
C ILE A 4 -39.60 -3.72 -2.43
N GLY A 5 -39.89 -4.82 -1.74
CA GLY A 5 -39.02 -5.45 -0.76
C GLY A 5 -37.81 -6.09 -1.41
N GLY A 6 -36.62 -5.63 -1.03
CA GLY A 6 -35.35 -6.30 -1.31
C GLY A 6 -35.07 -7.35 -0.24
N ILE A 7 -34.96 -8.59 -0.68
CA ILE A 7 -34.67 -9.79 0.12
C ILE A 7 -33.26 -9.66 0.72
N LEU A 8 -33.19 -9.41 2.03
CA LEU A 8 -31.99 -9.57 2.83
C LEU A 8 -31.82 -11.07 3.14
N HIS A 9 -30.90 -11.73 2.43
CA HIS A 9 -30.39 -13.04 2.82
C HIS A 9 -29.65 -12.90 4.16
N THR A 10 -30.35 -13.19 5.26
CA THR A 10 -29.73 -13.41 6.56
C THR A 10 -29.33 -14.89 6.63
N HIS A 11 -28.03 -15.17 6.54
CA HIS A 11 -27.49 -16.41 7.10
C HIS A 11 -27.68 -16.33 8.62
N ARG A 12 -28.83 -16.81 9.10
CA ARG A 12 -29.05 -17.11 10.52
C ARG A 12 -28.24 -18.34 10.88
N GLY A 13 -26.96 -18.13 11.16
CA GLY A 13 -26.22 -19.02 12.04
C GLY A 13 -26.76 -18.82 13.45
N THR A 14 -27.32 -19.88 14.03
CA THR A 14 -27.77 -19.98 15.42
C THR A 14 -26.56 -19.88 16.36
N PHE A 15 -26.25 -18.67 16.84
CA PHE A 15 -25.48 -18.43 18.05
C PHE A 15 -26.31 -17.50 18.95
N GLY A 16 -26.46 -17.91 20.22
CA GLY A 16 -27.46 -17.39 21.16
C GLY A 16 -27.43 -15.88 21.39
N PHE A 17 -28.61 -15.25 21.31
CA PHE A 17 -28.90 -13.99 21.99
C PHE A 17 -29.12 -14.29 23.48
N GLU A 18 -28.03 -14.54 24.22
CA GLU A 18 -28.07 -14.78 25.66
C GLU A 18 -27.33 -13.64 26.39
N PHE A 19 -28.08 -12.91 27.23
CA PHE A 19 -27.64 -12.00 28.30
C PHE A 19 -26.57 -10.93 27.93
N MET A 20 -27.00 -9.75 27.48
CA MET A 20 -26.15 -8.54 27.46
C MET A 20 -26.60 -7.57 28.54
N ILE A 21 -25.67 -6.79 29.10
CA ILE A 21 -25.97 -5.77 30.11
C ILE A 21 -26.29 -4.45 29.43
N SER A 22 -27.44 -3.84 29.75
CA SER A 22 -27.70 -2.46 29.36
C SER A 22 -26.70 -1.49 30.01
N PRO A 23 -25.98 -0.64 29.23
CA PRO A 23 -25.10 0.40 29.77
C PRO A 23 -25.75 1.29 30.81
N LYS A 24 -27.06 1.57 30.65
CA LYS A 24 -27.87 2.33 31.61
C LYS A 24 -27.97 1.62 32.96
N ILE A 25 -28.33 0.33 32.96
CA ILE A 25 -28.50 -0.43 34.20
C ILE A 25 -27.17 -0.50 34.96
N PHE A 26 -26.07 -0.74 34.25
CA PHE A 26 -24.74 -0.77 34.87
C PHE A 26 -24.37 0.60 35.46
N TYR A 27 -24.56 1.68 34.70
CA TYR A 27 -24.34 3.05 35.18
C TYR A 27 -25.16 3.38 36.44
N ASP A 28 -26.47 3.10 36.43
CA ASP A 28 -27.36 3.40 37.55
C ASP A 28 -26.96 2.61 38.82
N LEU A 29 -26.53 1.36 38.64
CA LEU A 29 -26.02 0.53 39.75
C LEU A 29 -24.73 1.09 40.34
N LEU A 30 -23.81 1.60 39.52
CA LEU A 30 -22.58 2.25 39.99
C LEU A 30 -22.90 3.52 40.80
N ILE A 31 -23.76 4.39 40.26
CA ILE A 31 -24.19 5.62 40.94
C ILE A 31 -24.86 5.32 42.28
N LYS A 32 -25.75 4.33 42.32
CA LYS A 32 -26.43 3.90 43.55
C LYS A 32 -25.46 3.40 44.64
N ASN A 33 -24.31 2.87 44.25
CA ASN A 33 -23.27 2.40 45.17
C ASN A 33 -22.17 3.44 45.45
N GLY A 34 -22.36 4.70 45.04
CA GLY A 34 -21.44 5.80 45.33
C GLY A 34 -20.26 5.93 44.37
N VAL A 35 -20.32 5.26 43.21
CA VAL A 35 -19.34 5.39 42.13
C VAL A 35 -19.88 6.33 41.07
N GLY A 36 -19.45 7.60 41.11
CA GLY A 36 -19.98 8.64 40.23
C GLY A 36 -18.96 9.41 39.40
N PHE A 37 -17.67 9.20 39.64
CA PHE A 37 -16.59 9.79 38.85
C PHE A 37 -15.98 8.71 37.96
N PHE A 38 -15.75 9.04 36.69
CA PHE A 38 -15.26 8.13 35.67
C PHE A 38 -14.02 8.72 35.01
N SER A 39 -12.93 7.97 34.96
CA SER A 39 -11.73 8.33 34.22
C SER A 39 -11.24 7.15 33.41
N GLY A 40 -10.65 7.37 32.23
CA GLY A 40 -10.10 6.25 31.47
C GLY A 40 -9.65 6.55 30.06
N VAL A 41 -8.97 5.58 29.48
CA VAL A 41 -8.59 5.56 28.06
C VAL A 41 -9.61 4.69 27.30
N PRO A 42 -10.21 5.17 26.20
CA PRO A 42 -11.30 4.45 25.54
C PRO A 42 -10.87 3.06 25.01
N ASP A 43 -11.77 2.08 25.15
CA ASP A 43 -11.58 0.70 24.68
C ASP A 43 -12.79 0.24 23.84
N SER A 44 -12.53 -0.54 22.80
CA SER A 44 -13.56 -1.06 21.90
C SER A 44 -14.55 -2.04 22.56
N LEU A 45 -14.16 -2.77 23.62
CA LEU A 45 -15.09 -3.65 24.34
C LEU A 45 -15.94 -2.88 25.35
N LEU A 46 -15.48 -1.70 25.77
CA LEU A 46 -16.18 -0.79 26.67
C LEU A 46 -16.89 0.36 25.93
N LYS A 47 -16.80 0.41 24.59
CA LYS A 47 -17.23 1.57 23.78
C LYS A 47 -18.67 2.03 24.07
N ASP A 48 -19.58 1.08 24.25
CA ASP A 48 -21.01 1.34 24.44
C ASP A 48 -21.27 1.92 25.83
N PHE A 49 -20.58 1.40 26.85
CA PHE A 49 -20.61 1.96 28.20
C PHE A 49 -19.92 3.33 28.28
N SER A 50 -18.75 3.49 27.68
CA SER A 50 -18.05 4.78 27.62
C SER A 50 -18.88 5.84 26.88
N ALA A 51 -19.59 5.45 25.81
CA ALA A 51 -20.51 6.34 25.10
C ALA A 51 -21.70 6.74 26.00
N TYR A 52 -22.23 5.81 26.80
CA TYR A 52 -23.29 6.10 27.76
C TYR A 52 -22.83 7.06 28.86
N ILE A 53 -21.63 6.85 29.42
CA ILE A 53 -21.05 7.78 30.41
C ILE A 53 -20.92 9.18 29.81
N ALA A 54 -20.38 9.29 28.59
CA ALA A 54 -20.17 10.58 27.94
C ALA A 54 -21.46 11.41 27.75
N ASP A 55 -22.61 10.73 27.63
CA ASP A 55 -23.91 11.38 27.47
C ASP A 55 -24.61 11.70 28.80
N ASN A 56 -24.33 10.94 29.87
CA ASN A 56 -25.17 10.92 31.09
C ASN A 56 -24.41 11.27 32.38
N ALA A 57 -23.07 11.25 32.39
CA ALA A 57 -22.29 11.68 33.54
C ALA A 57 -22.45 13.19 33.78
N LYS A 58 -22.38 13.59 35.06
CA LYS A 58 -22.39 15.01 35.42
C LYS A 58 -21.20 15.72 34.75
N PRO A 59 -21.33 17.02 34.37
CA PRO A 59 -20.19 17.79 33.90
C PRO A 59 -19.00 17.69 34.85
N ASN A 60 -17.79 17.48 34.33
CA ASN A 60 -16.54 17.29 35.08
C ASN A 60 -16.43 15.97 35.88
N TYR A 61 -17.42 15.07 35.80
CA TYR A 61 -17.36 13.73 36.43
C TYR A 61 -16.98 12.62 35.45
N HIS A 62 -16.68 12.95 34.20
CA HIS A 62 -16.10 12.04 33.23
C HIS A 62 -14.90 12.70 32.54
N VAL A 63 -13.73 12.08 32.68
CA VAL A 63 -12.48 12.56 32.09
C VAL A 63 -11.86 11.47 31.23
N ILE A 64 -11.77 11.72 29.92
CA ILE A 64 -10.99 10.88 29.01
C ILE A 64 -9.52 11.23 29.25
N ALA A 65 -8.78 10.30 29.84
CA ALA A 65 -7.38 10.50 30.18
C ALA A 65 -6.48 10.28 28.96
N ALA A 66 -5.34 10.96 28.92
CA ALA A 66 -4.33 10.75 27.89
C ALA A 66 -3.70 9.35 27.97
N ASN A 67 -3.51 8.80 29.17
CA ASN A 67 -3.01 7.45 29.40
C ASN A 67 -3.61 6.88 30.71
N GLU A 68 -3.47 5.56 30.89
CA GLU A 68 -4.12 4.84 31.98
C GLU A 68 -3.57 5.21 33.36
N GLY A 69 -2.27 5.50 33.46
CA GLY A 69 -1.68 5.97 34.71
C GLY A 69 -2.27 7.31 35.17
N GLY A 70 -2.47 8.24 34.23
CA GLY A 70 -3.18 9.49 34.47
C GLY A 70 -4.63 9.29 34.88
N ALA A 71 -5.30 8.25 34.35
CA ALA A 71 -6.66 7.91 34.75
C ALA A 71 -6.75 7.43 36.22
N VAL A 72 -5.79 6.62 36.65
CA VAL A 72 -5.65 6.20 38.06
C VAL A 72 -5.41 7.41 38.96
N ALA A 73 -4.49 8.32 38.58
CA ALA A 73 -4.21 9.53 39.34
C ALA A 73 -5.44 10.45 39.47
N LEU A 74 -6.25 10.59 38.42
CA LEU A 74 -7.50 11.37 38.45
C LEU A 74 -8.52 10.76 39.42
N ALA A 75 -8.69 9.44 39.40
CA ALA A 75 -9.58 8.76 40.34
C ALA A 75 -9.08 8.89 41.80
N ALA A 76 -7.76 8.83 42.00
CA ALA A 76 -7.17 9.03 43.32
C ALA A 76 -7.39 10.46 43.83
N GLY A 77 -7.16 11.48 42.99
CA GLY A 77 -7.44 12.87 43.34
C GLY A 77 -8.92 13.11 43.67
N TYR A 78 -9.83 12.48 42.93
CA TYR A 78 -11.27 12.51 43.24
C TYR A 78 -11.57 11.90 44.61
N HIS A 79 -10.97 10.75 44.93
CA HIS A 79 -11.14 10.12 46.24
C HIS A 79 -10.60 11.01 47.36
N LEU A 80 -9.37 11.50 47.26
CA LEU A 80 -8.74 12.37 48.24
C LEU A 80 -9.57 13.63 48.53
N ALA A 81 -10.22 14.20 47.51
CA ALA A 81 -11.03 15.40 47.66
C ALA A 81 -12.44 15.14 48.23
N THR A 82 -12.99 13.93 48.09
CA THR A 82 -14.43 13.69 48.34
C THR A 82 -14.75 12.51 49.25
N GLY A 83 -13.77 11.64 49.53
CA GLY A 83 -13.94 10.33 50.17
C GLY A 83 -14.71 9.31 49.33
N LYS A 84 -15.10 9.64 48.08
CA LYS A 84 -15.92 8.78 47.21
C LYS A 84 -15.06 7.93 46.29
N ILE A 85 -15.65 6.87 45.72
CA ILE A 85 -14.96 5.91 44.86
C ILE A 85 -15.02 6.37 43.41
N GLY A 86 -13.87 6.45 42.74
CA GLY A 86 -13.78 6.66 41.30
C GLY A 86 -13.74 5.34 40.53
N LEU A 87 -14.27 5.35 39.30
CA LEU A 87 -14.11 4.26 38.33
C LEU A 87 -13.03 4.60 37.31
N VAL A 88 -12.06 3.70 37.14
CA VAL A 88 -11.04 3.77 36.09
C VAL A 88 -11.32 2.72 35.02
N TYR A 89 -11.54 3.13 33.78
CA TYR A 89 -11.73 2.21 32.66
C TYR A 89 -10.56 2.20 31.69
N MET A 90 -10.22 1.03 31.16
CA MET A 90 -9.12 0.86 30.20
C MET A 90 -9.26 -0.44 29.41
N GLN A 91 -8.48 -0.57 28.34
CA GLN A 91 -8.19 -1.88 27.75
C GLN A 91 -7.16 -2.61 28.62
N ASN A 92 -7.18 -3.94 28.62
CA ASN A 92 -6.19 -4.77 29.34
C ASN A 92 -4.71 -4.49 29.00
N SER A 93 -4.37 -4.03 27.80
CA SER A 93 -2.99 -3.58 27.50
C SER A 93 -2.56 -2.37 28.35
N GLY A 94 -3.54 -1.58 28.80
CA GLY A 94 -3.35 -0.41 29.65
C GLY A 94 -2.96 -0.76 31.09
N GLU A 95 -3.12 -2.03 31.52
CA GLU A 95 -2.61 -2.53 32.81
C GLU A 95 -1.13 -2.18 32.96
N GLY A 96 -0.34 -2.34 31.90
CA GLY A 96 1.10 -2.02 31.90
C GLY A 96 1.41 -0.56 32.25
N ASN A 97 0.61 0.39 31.75
CA ASN A 97 0.75 1.82 32.06
C ASN A 97 0.20 2.16 33.45
N ALA A 98 -0.78 1.40 33.92
CA ALA A 98 -1.42 1.60 35.22
C ALA A 98 -0.63 0.98 36.37
N VAL A 99 0.28 0.02 36.13
CA VAL A 99 1.01 -0.69 37.21
C VAL A 99 1.60 0.28 38.22
N ASN A 100 2.37 1.27 37.78
CA ASN A 100 3.07 2.20 38.68
C ASN A 100 2.09 2.90 39.65
N PRO A 101 1.07 3.65 39.20
CA PRO A 101 0.14 4.28 40.14
C PRO A 101 -0.78 3.29 40.86
N LEU A 102 -1.02 2.07 40.33
CA LEU A 102 -1.77 1.07 41.09
C LEU A 102 -0.99 0.58 42.32
N VAL A 103 0.29 0.27 42.18
CA VAL A 103 1.11 -0.27 43.29
C VAL A 103 1.74 0.80 44.18
N SER A 104 1.98 2.00 43.65
CA SER A 104 2.66 3.08 44.40
C SER A 104 1.73 4.17 44.92
N LEU A 105 0.44 4.13 44.54
CA LEU A 105 -0.57 5.08 45.00
C LEU A 105 -1.82 4.37 45.51
N ALA A 106 -2.41 3.46 44.74
CA ALA A 106 -3.68 2.86 45.12
C ALA A 106 -3.57 1.71 46.14
N ASP A 107 -2.40 1.08 46.24
CA ASP A 107 -2.16 -0.09 47.06
C ASP A 107 -2.34 0.17 48.57
N PRO A 108 -3.00 -0.74 49.32
CA PRO A 108 -3.22 -0.61 50.77
C PRO A 108 -1.93 -0.58 51.59
N GLU A 109 -0.80 -1.11 51.10
CA GLU A 109 0.49 -1.01 51.78
C GLU A 109 1.14 0.39 51.63
N VAL A 110 0.58 1.26 50.77
CA VAL A 110 1.10 2.61 50.53
C VAL A 110 0.13 3.70 50.99
N TYR A 111 -0.84 4.11 50.16
CA TYR A 111 -1.86 5.10 50.55
C TYR A 111 -3.26 4.50 50.70
N GLY A 112 -3.51 3.29 50.19
CA GLY A 112 -4.82 2.64 50.25
C GLY A 112 -5.93 3.48 49.64
N ILE A 113 -5.79 3.83 48.35
CA ILE A 113 -6.79 4.66 47.66
C ILE A 113 -7.84 3.76 46.99
N PRO A 114 -9.11 3.75 47.49
CA PRO A 114 -10.15 2.92 46.95
C PRO A 114 -10.61 3.37 45.55
N MET A 115 -10.67 2.40 44.63
CA MET A 115 -11.17 2.64 43.26
C MET A 115 -11.72 1.36 42.63
N LEU A 116 -12.62 1.53 41.66
CA LEU A 116 -13.13 0.44 40.84
C LEU A 116 -12.46 0.45 39.47
N LEU A 117 -11.84 -0.65 39.06
CA LEU A 117 -11.26 -0.80 37.74
C LEU A 117 -12.23 -1.55 36.81
N LEU A 118 -12.37 -1.09 35.57
CA LEU A 118 -13.15 -1.74 34.52
C LEU A 118 -12.27 -1.97 33.29
N ILE A 119 -11.87 -3.23 33.08
CA ILE A 119 -10.85 -3.59 32.11
C ILE A 119 -11.43 -4.45 30.98
N GLY A 120 -11.37 -3.98 29.74
CA GLY A 120 -11.75 -4.76 28.56
C GLY A 120 -10.74 -5.88 28.25
N TRP A 121 -11.18 -7.13 28.19
CA TRP A 121 -10.33 -8.31 28.01
C TRP A 121 -10.11 -8.69 26.54
N ARG A 122 -9.28 -7.92 25.83
CA ARG A 122 -8.90 -8.28 24.46
C ARG A 122 -7.92 -9.44 24.42
N GLY A 123 -8.07 -10.32 23.42
CA GLY A 123 -7.28 -11.54 23.31
C GLY A 123 -7.55 -12.57 24.40
N GLU A 124 -8.78 -12.66 24.90
CA GLU A 124 -9.22 -13.72 25.83
C GLU A 124 -8.76 -15.11 25.33
N PRO A 125 -8.15 -15.95 26.18
CA PRO A 125 -7.71 -17.27 25.78
C PRO A 125 -8.82 -18.10 25.13
N GLY A 126 -8.55 -18.66 23.94
CA GLY A 126 -9.54 -19.41 23.16
C GLY A 126 -10.42 -18.57 22.24
N VAL A 127 -10.32 -17.23 22.32
CA VAL A 127 -11.06 -16.29 21.44
C VAL A 127 -10.11 -15.70 20.41
N HIS A 128 -10.52 -15.71 19.14
CA HIS A 128 -9.73 -15.12 18.06
C HIS A 128 -9.64 -13.57 18.21
N ASP A 129 -8.42 -13.03 18.17
CA ASP A 129 -8.13 -11.60 18.21
C ASP A 129 -6.81 -11.29 17.49
N GLU A 130 -6.43 -10.01 17.40
CA GLU A 130 -5.16 -9.59 16.80
C GLU A 130 -3.93 -10.19 17.53
N PRO A 131 -2.83 -10.50 16.82
CA PRO A 131 -1.63 -11.11 17.41
C PRO A 131 -1.10 -10.38 18.66
N GLN A 132 -1.12 -9.05 18.66
CA GLN A 132 -0.68 -8.23 19.80
C GLN A 132 -1.64 -8.32 21.01
N HIS A 133 -2.92 -8.62 20.80
CA HIS A 133 -3.88 -8.81 21.87
C HIS A 133 -3.76 -10.20 22.50
N ILE A 134 -3.45 -11.24 21.73
CA ILE A 134 -3.38 -12.64 22.21
C ILE A 134 -2.45 -12.78 23.42
N LYS A 135 -1.25 -12.20 23.34
CA LYS A 135 -0.30 -12.24 24.46
C LYS A 135 -0.82 -11.46 25.67
N GLN A 136 -1.44 -10.30 25.46
CA GLN A 136 -2.00 -9.46 26.52
C GLN A 136 -3.13 -10.18 27.25
N GLY A 137 -4.13 -10.69 26.53
CA GLY A 137 -5.26 -11.39 27.16
C GLY A 137 -4.85 -12.67 27.90
N LYS A 138 -3.82 -13.37 27.45
CA LYS A 138 -3.24 -14.53 28.18
C LYS A 138 -2.66 -14.15 29.56
N ILE A 139 -2.17 -12.92 29.73
CA ILE A 139 -1.49 -12.49 30.96
C ILE A 139 -2.34 -11.57 31.85
N THR A 140 -3.41 -10.94 31.35
CA THR A 140 -4.31 -10.04 32.10
C THR A 140 -4.62 -10.49 33.53
N LEU A 141 -5.23 -11.68 33.70
CA LEU A 141 -5.60 -12.16 35.04
C LEU A 141 -4.37 -12.46 35.92
N LYS A 142 -3.23 -12.81 35.30
CA LYS A 142 -1.97 -13.06 36.01
C LYS A 142 -1.34 -11.76 36.49
N ILE A 143 -1.44 -10.69 35.72
CA ILE A 143 -0.98 -9.35 36.13
C ILE A 143 -1.78 -8.93 37.35
N LEU A 144 -3.12 -8.93 37.29
CA LEU A 144 -3.96 -8.57 38.43
C LEU A 144 -3.65 -9.39 39.68
N LYS A 145 -3.47 -10.72 39.53
CA LYS A 145 -3.04 -11.59 40.64
C LYS A 145 -1.66 -11.22 41.19
N THR A 146 -0.73 -10.83 40.33
CA THR A 146 0.64 -10.43 40.74
C THR A 146 0.62 -9.09 41.47
N LEU A 147 -0.25 -8.17 41.06
CA LEU A 147 -0.45 -6.88 41.73
C LEU A 147 -1.27 -6.99 43.02
N GLY A 148 -1.72 -8.18 43.42
CA GLY A 148 -2.58 -8.35 44.59
C GLY A 148 -3.99 -7.76 44.42
N ILE A 149 -4.40 -7.37 43.21
CA ILE A 149 -5.68 -6.72 42.97
C ILE A 149 -6.77 -7.79 42.74
N PRO A 150 -7.79 -7.87 43.60
CA PRO A 150 -8.89 -8.80 43.41
C PRO A 150 -9.69 -8.46 42.16
N PHE A 151 -10.17 -9.50 41.47
CA PHE A 151 -10.92 -9.33 40.23
C PHE A 151 -12.07 -10.33 40.09
N GLU A 152 -13.11 -9.91 39.38
CA GLU A 152 -14.20 -10.76 38.92
C GLU A 152 -14.41 -10.52 37.42
N ILE A 153 -14.71 -11.57 36.65
CA ILE A 153 -15.15 -11.39 35.27
C ILE A 153 -16.60 -10.90 35.33
N LEU A 154 -16.88 -9.76 34.71
CA LEU A 154 -18.19 -9.11 34.81
C LEU A 154 -19.29 -10.08 34.33
N PRO A 155 -20.28 -10.42 35.19
CA PRO A 155 -21.36 -11.30 34.79
C PRO A 155 -22.22 -10.69 33.68
N ASP A 156 -22.88 -11.52 32.89
CA ASP A 156 -23.64 -11.14 31.70
C ASP A 156 -25.13 -10.82 31.97
N SER A 157 -25.63 -11.09 33.17
CA SER A 157 -27.01 -10.79 33.59
C SER A 157 -27.14 -9.66 34.62
N ALA A 158 -28.16 -8.82 34.49
CA ALA A 158 -28.40 -7.67 35.37
C ALA A 158 -28.47 -8.05 36.88
N THR A 159 -29.09 -9.19 37.20
CA THR A 159 -29.20 -9.69 38.59
C THR A 159 -27.84 -10.10 39.14
N ALA A 160 -27.00 -10.78 38.35
CA ALA A 160 -25.67 -11.18 38.76
C ALA A 160 -24.73 -9.97 38.90
N VAL A 161 -24.81 -9.02 37.96
CA VAL A 161 -24.05 -7.76 37.98
C VAL A 161 -24.34 -6.94 39.22
N LYS A 162 -25.61 -6.83 39.63
CA LYS A 162 -25.99 -6.14 40.88
C LYS A 162 -25.32 -6.75 42.11
N LYS A 163 -25.27 -8.08 42.20
CA LYS A 163 -24.58 -8.79 43.30
C LYS A 163 -23.06 -8.59 43.22
N ALA A 164 -22.49 -8.65 42.01
CA ALA A 164 -21.06 -8.45 41.78
C ALA A 164 -20.60 -7.04 42.17
N ILE A 165 -21.30 -5.99 41.72
CA ILE A 165 -20.99 -4.59 42.09
C ILE A 165 -21.05 -4.43 43.60
N LYS A 166 -22.08 -4.98 44.27
CA LYS A 166 -22.16 -4.90 45.73
C LYS A 166 -20.93 -5.51 46.40
N ARG A 167 -20.54 -6.75 46.03
CA ARG A 167 -19.34 -7.40 46.58
C ARG A 167 -18.06 -6.59 46.32
N ALA A 168 -17.89 -6.07 45.11
CA ALA A 168 -16.74 -5.26 44.74
C ALA A 168 -16.65 -3.99 45.60
N ILE A 169 -17.77 -3.27 45.78
CA ILE A 169 -17.81 -2.04 46.57
C ILE A 169 -17.64 -2.31 48.06
N ASP A 170 -18.25 -3.37 48.58
CA ASP A 170 -18.06 -3.79 49.98
C ASP A 170 -16.59 -4.14 50.25
N HIS A 171 -15.94 -4.83 49.29
CA HIS A 171 -14.50 -5.09 49.35
C HIS A 171 -13.71 -3.78 49.36
N ILE A 172 -13.89 -2.92 48.34
CA ILE A 172 -13.17 -1.65 48.19
C ILE A 172 -13.26 -0.80 49.47
N LYS A 173 -14.43 -0.71 50.08
CA LYS A 173 -14.65 0.06 51.31
C LYS A 173 -13.99 -0.54 52.54
N THR A 174 -13.91 -1.88 52.60
CA THR A 174 -13.37 -2.59 53.78
C THR A 174 -11.85 -2.68 53.73
N SER A 175 -11.27 -2.89 52.53
CA SER A 175 -9.83 -3.05 52.34
C SER A 175 -9.12 -1.75 51.99
N CYS A 176 -9.85 -0.68 51.66
CA CYS A 176 -9.31 0.55 51.08
C CYS A 176 -8.41 0.28 49.87
N ALA A 177 -8.74 -0.75 49.07
CA ALA A 177 -7.91 -1.19 47.95
C ALA A 177 -8.72 -1.22 46.63
N PRO A 178 -8.05 -1.23 45.46
CA PRO A 178 -8.71 -1.41 44.18
C PRO A 178 -9.43 -2.76 44.04
N PHE A 179 -10.53 -2.78 43.29
CA PHE A 179 -11.15 -4.02 42.81
C PHE A 179 -11.37 -3.93 41.30
N THR A 180 -11.22 -5.04 40.57
CA THR A 180 -11.31 -5.06 39.10
C THR A 180 -12.48 -5.87 38.58
N PHE A 181 -13.24 -5.29 37.65
CA PHE A 181 -14.08 -6.04 36.72
C PHE A 181 -13.36 -6.23 35.39
N VAL A 182 -13.28 -7.49 34.94
CA VAL A 182 -12.74 -7.85 33.63
C VAL A 182 -13.92 -8.11 32.68
N VAL A 183 -13.96 -7.42 31.54
CA VAL A 183 -15.12 -7.36 30.64
C VAL A 183 -14.84 -8.13 29.35
N ARG A 184 -15.69 -9.11 29.03
CA ARG A 184 -15.61 -9.87 27.79
C ARG A 184 -16.18 -9.11 26.60
N ARG A 185 -15.81 -9.54 25.40
CA ARG A 185 -16.45 -9.08 24.17
C ARG A 185 -17.94 -9.38 24.21
N GLY A 186 -18.77 -8.39 23.86
CA GLY A 186 -20.23 -8.56 23.80
C GLY A 186 -20.97 -8.41 25.13
N THR A 187 -20.28 -7.99 26.21
CA THR A 187 -20.92 -7.85 27.53
C THR A 187 -21.99 -6.75 27.58
N PHE A 188 -21.78 -5.62 26.87
CA PHE A 188 -22.70 -4.48 26.89
C PHE A 188 -23.58 -4.41 25.65
N GLU A 189 -24.86 -4.13 25.83
CA GLU A 189 -25.79 -3.79 24.74
C GLU A 189 -25.28 -2.59 23.94
N LEU A 190 -25.63 -2.57 22.65
CA LEU A 190 -25.22 -1.50 21.74
C LEU A 190 -25.82 -0.16 22.18
N TYR A 191 -24.96 0.86 22.32
CA TYR A 191 -25.38 2.22 22.63
C TYR A 191 -24.69 3.23 21.71
N ILE A 192 -25.50 4.03 21.03
CA ILE A 192 -25.01 5.07 20.11
C ILE A 192 -25.05 6.41 20.85
N ASN A 193 -23.90 7.06 20.92
CA ASN A 193 -23.76 8.40 21.52
C ASN A 193 -24.72 9.41 20.85
N ARG A 194 -25.42 10.21 21.65
CA ARG A 194 -26.43 11.18 21.18
C ARG A 194 -25.83 12.39 20.47
N LYS A 195 -24.58 12.75 20.81
CA LYS A 195 -23.83 13.84 20.17
C LYS A 195 -23.18 13.31 18.89
N THR A 196 -23.97 13.31 17.82
CA THR A 196 -23.48 12.92 16.49
C THR A 196 -22.36 13.88 16.06
N VAL A 197 -21.16 13.34 15.76
CA VAL A 197 -20.08 14.13 15.15
C VAL A 197 -20.61 14.69 13.83
N GLN A 198 -20.63 16.02 13.70
CA GLN A 198 -21.02 16.67 12.45
C GLN A 198 -20.15 16.15 11.31
N LYS A 199 -20.78 15.50 10.32
CA LYS A 199 -20.11 15.15 9.07
C LYS A 199 -19.81 16.43 8.30
N VAL A 200 -18.61 16.97 8.49
CA VAL A 200 -18.13 18.10 7.68
C VAL A 200 -17.99 17.61 6.24
N LYS A 201 -18.89 18.06 5.37
CA LYS A 201 -18.80 17.82 3.92
C LYS A 201 -17.53 18.53 3.41
N ASN A 202 -16.78 17.86 2.53
CA ASN A 202 -15.57 18.35 1.84
C ASN A 202 -14.23 18.35 2.61
N GLN A 203 -14.16 17.78 3.82
CA GLN A 203 -12.88 17.61 4.51
C GLN A 203 -12.13 16.33 4.06
N LEU A 204 -10.80 16.41 4.02
CA LEU A 204 -9.90 15.33 3.61
C LEU A 204 -10.07 14.08 4.50
N SER A 205 -10.18 12.88 3.91
CA SER A 205 -10.18 11.62 4.69
C SER A 205 -8.77 11.21 5.09
N ARG A 206 -8.64 10.43 6.17
CA ARG A 206 -7.37 9.82 6.59
C ARG A 206 -6.72 9.02 5.47
N GLU A 207 -7.46 8.10 4.86
CA GLU A 207 -6.99 7.28 3.73
C GLU A 207 -6.48 8.14 2.56
N LYS A 208 -7.17 9.22 2.19
CA LYS A 208 -6.73 10.09 1.09
C LYS A 208 -5.51 10.91 1.46
N ALA A 209 -5.39 11.34 2.71
CA ALA A 209 -4.17 11.99 3.21
C ALA A 209 -2.98 11.03 3.13
N ILE A 210 -3.15 9.78 3.57
CA ILE A 210 -2.13 8.72 3.50
C ILE A 210 -1.73 8.42 2.05
N GLU A 211 -2.69 8.33 1.13
CA GLU A 211 -2.43 8.17 -0.31
C GLU A 211 -1.55 9.32 -0.83
N ILE A 212 -1.90 10.57 -0.55
CA ILE A 212 -1.12 11.75 -0.97
C ILE A 212 0.28 11.74 -0.36
N ILE A 213 0.40 11.40 0.94
CA ILE A 213 1.70 11.33 1.61
C ILE A 213 2.57 10.26 0.93
N THR A 214 2.07 9.03 0.80
CA THR A 214 2.84 7.90 0.27
C THR A 214 3.20 8.06 -1.21
N ASP A 215 2.38 8.74 -2.00
CA ASP A 215 2.69 9.09 -3.40
C ASP A 215 3.88 10.05 -3.53
N GLU A 216 4.02 10.95 -2.57
CA GLU A 216 5.12 11.91 -2.51
C GLU A 216 6.37 11.29 -1.88
N LEU A 217 6.30 10.13 -1.21
CA LEU A 217 7.49 9.49 -0.64
C LEU A 217 8.33 8.79 -1.73
N ASN A 218 9.64 8.93 -1.60
CA ASN A 218 10.62 8.25 -2.45
C ASN A 218 10.88 6.80 -1.94
N ASP A 219 11.43 5.95 -2.81
CA ASP A 219 11.60 4.52 -2.48
C ASP A 219 12.62 4.22 -1.38
N GLY A 220 13.50 5.17 -1.06
CA GLY A 220 14.48 5.06 0.04
C GLY A 220 14.00 5.63 1.38
N GLU A 221 12.82 6.24 1.45
CA GLU A 221 12.32 6.90 2.66
C GLU A 221 11.65 5.89 3.60
N ILE A 222 11.91 6.02 4.90
CA ILE A 222 11.44 5.11 5.95
C ILE A 222 10.18 5.70 6.57
N LEU A 223 9.14 4.89 6.78
CA LEU A 223 7.93 5.34 7.44
C LEU A 223 7.56 4.42 8.61
N ILE A 224 7.22 5.02 9.75
CA ILE A 224 6.74 4.35 10.95
C ILE A 224 5.32 4.86 11.18
N SER A 225 4.34 3.96 11.26
CA SER A 225 2.94 4.32 11.45
C SER A 225 2.41 3.86 12.79
N THR A 226 1.49 4.66 13.34
CA THR A 226 0.82 4.39 14.60
C THR A 226 -0.27 3.34 14.52
N THR A 227 -0.68 2.83 15.67
CA THR A 227 -1.65 1.73 15.80
C THR A 227 -3.05 2.08 15.27
N GLY A 228 -3.87 1.05 15.10
CA GLY A 228 -5.28 1.18 14.73
C GLY A 228 -5.47 1.46 13.24
N LYS A 229 -6.49 2.28 12.92
CA LYS A 229 -6.93 2.51 11.53
C LYS A 229 -5.85 3.14 10.63
N THR A 230 -4.92 3.93 11.17
CA THR A 230 -3.85 4.57 10.40
C THR A 230 -2.93 3.55 9.73
N SER A 231 -2.37 2.59 10.49
CA SER A 231 -1.54 1.52 9.92
C SER A 231 -2.30 0.60 8.95
N ARG A 232 -3.60 0.37 9.18
CA ARG A 232 -4.44 -0.45 8.30
C ARG A 232 -4.66 0.23 6.94
N GLU A 233 -5.02 1.51 6.95
CA GLU A 233 -5.21 2.30 5.73
C GLU A 233 -3.88 2.49 4.98
N LEU A 234 -2.76 2.68 5.68
CA LEU A 234 -1.43 2.69 5.06
C LEU A 234 -1.14 1.38 4.32
N PHE A 235 -1.39 0.23 4.95
CA PHE A 235 -1.20 -1.07 4.32
C PHE A 235 -2.05 -1.20 3.04
N GLU A 236 -3.35 -0.90 3.09
CA GLU A 236 -4.19 -1.00 1.88
C GLU A 236 -3.84 0.02 0.80
N VAL A 237 -3.44 1.23 1.20
CA VAL A 237 -2.93 2.23 0.25
C VAL A 237 -1.70 1.69 -0.47
N ARG A 238 -0.74 1.08 0.25
CA ARG A 238 0.44 0.46 -0.34
C ARG A 238 0.09 -0.69 -1.30
N GLU A 239 -0.81 -1.59 -0.91
CA GLU A 239 -1.30 -2.68 -1.77
C GLU A 239 -1.94 -2.13 -3.05
N SER A 240 -2.87 -1.19 -2.90
CA SER A 240 -3.60 -0.62 -4.03
C SER A 240 -2.71 0.17 -5.00
N ALA A 241 -1.57 0.68 -4.50
CA ALA A 241 -0.59 1.43 -5.28
C ALA A 241 0.59 0.56 -5.74
N ASP A 242 0.68 -0.72 -5.34
CA ASP A 242 1.81 -1.62 -5.62
C ASP A 242 3.14 -1.04 -5.10
N TYR A 243 3.13 -0.58 -3.85
CA TYR A 243 4.24 0.17 -3.24
C TYR A 243 5.20 -0.67 -2.40
N GLY A 244 4.89 -1.94 -2.14
CA GLY A 244 5.61 -2.76 -1.18
C GLY A 244 5.40 -2.27 0.26
N HIS A 245 5.70 -3.13 1.24
CA HIS A 245 5.52 -2.84 2.67
C HIS A 245 6.83 -2.79 3.45
N GLU A 246 7.95 -3.11 2.79
CA GLU A 246 9.27 -3.23 3.42
C GLU A 246 9.77 -1.92 4.05
N LYS A 247 9.25 -0.77 3.62
CA LYS A 247 9.62 0.54 4.14
C LYS A 247 8.76 1.05 5.29
N ASP A 248 7.71 0.32 5.63
CA ASP A 248 6.73 0.72 6.62
C ASP A 248 6.83 -0.17 7.87
N PHE A 249 7.13 0.42 9.02
CA PHE A 249 6.94 -0.26 10.30
C PHE A 249 5.55 0.04 10.84
N LEU A 250 4.72 -0.99 10.94
CA LEU A 250 3.35 -0.88 11.42
C LEU A 250 3.33 -1.14 12.93
N THR A 251 3.22 -0.08 13.72
CA THR A 251 3.16 -0.19 15.18
C THR A 251 1.77 -0.69 15.59
N VAL A 252 1.53 -2.01 15.51
CA VAL A 252 0.21 -2.62 15.73
C VAL A 252 -0.25 -2.57 17.20
N GLY A 253 0.68 -2.45 18.15
CA GLY A 253 0.46 -2.29 19.59
C GLY A 253 1.12 -1.02 20.14
N SER A 254 1.57 -1.04 21.39
CA SER A 254 2.39 0.04 22.02
C SER A 254 1.89 1.46 21.70
N MET A 255 0.65 1.75 22.10
CA MET A 255 -0.05 2.99 21.74
C MET A 255 0.79 4.23 22.08
N GLY A 256 0.85 5.19 21.16
CA GLY A 256 1.58 6.45 21.33
C GLY A 256 3.12 6.40 21.27
N HIS A 257 3.72 5.24 21.01
CA HIS A 257 5.20 5.11 20.96
C HIS A 257 5.81 5.31 19.57
N SER A 258 5.00 5.47 18.52
CA SER A 258 5.44 5.53 17.11
C SER A 258 6.49 6.61 16.86
N SER A 259 6.33 7.78 17.48
CA SER A 259 7.25 8.92 17.33
C SER A 259 8.62 8.66 17.96
N GLN A 260 8.67 7.93 19.08
CA GLN A 260 9.91 7.54 19.73
C GLN A 260 10.62 6.40 18.99
N ILE A 261 9.87 5.43 18.45
CA ILE A 261 10.42 4.38 17.56
C ILE A 261 11.06 5.06 16.34
N ALA A 262 10.34 5.98 15.70
CA ALA A 262 10.85 6.75 14.58
C ALA A 262 12.10 7.59 14.95
N LEU A 263 12.14 8.16 16.15
CA LEU A 263 13.31 8.89 16.65
C LEU A 263 14.53 7.97 16.75
N GLY A 264 14.36 6.78 17.33
CA GLY A 264 15.43 5.78 17.43
C GLY A 264 15.99 5.40 16.05
N VAL A 265 15.11 5.17 15.07
CA VAL A 265 15.54 4.90 13.68
C VAL A 265 16.25 6.10 13.06
N ALA A 266 15.74 7.31 13.25
CA ALA A 266 16.35 8.53 12.69
C ALA A 266 17.76 8.79 13.24
N LEU A 267 17.97 8.55 14.54
CA LEU A 267 19.29 8.66 15.18
C LEU A 267 20.25 7.57 14.69
N ALA A 268 19.76 6.34 14.48
CA ALA A 268 20.59 5.22 14.01
C ALA A 268 20.93 5.28 12.52
N LYS A 269 20.14 5.99 11.70
CA LYS A 269 20.29 6.10 10.23
C LYS A 269 20.25 7.57 9.78
N PRO A 270 21.23 8.40 10.18
CA PRO A 270 21.23 9.85 9.94
C PRO A 270 21.19 10.25 8.45
N GLU A 271 21.62 9.37 7.56
CA GLU A 271 21.63 9.52 6.11
C GLU A 271 20.28 9.27 5.44
N ARG A 272 19.31 8.68 6.15
CA ARG A 272 17.99 8.32 5.61
C ARG A 272 16.89 9.18 6.21
N GLN A 273 15.96 9.65 5.38
CA GLN A 273 14.78 10.36 5.88
C GLN A 273 13.81 9.39 6.56
N VAL A 274 13.34 9.78 7.76
CA VAL A 274 12.44 8.99 8.60
C VAL A 274 11.17 9.77 8.87
N TYR A 275 10.03 9.17 8.53
CA TYR A 275 8.70 9.71 8.71
C TYR A 275 7.97 8.96 9.82
N CYS A 276 7.43 9.68 10.78
CA CYS A 276 6.45 9.19 11.74
C CYS A 276 5.06 9.63 11.28
N LEU A 277 4.18 8.68 10.97
CA LEU A 277 2.78 8.90 10.65
C LEU A 277 1.93 8.57 11.88
N ASP A 278 1.57 9.60 12.63
CA ASP A 278 0.87 9.49 13.92
C ASP A 278 -0.56 10.01 13.84
N GLY A 279 -1.33 9.74 14.90
CA GLY A 279 -2.64 10.33 15.15
C GLY A 279 -2.59 11.26 16.35
N ASP A 280 -3.51 12.22 16.42
CA ASP A 280 -3.63 13.16 17.54
C ASP A 280 -3.76 12.44 18.91
N GLY A 281 -4.62 11.43 19.02
CA GLY A 281 -4.78 10.66 20.26
C GLY A 281 -3.51 9.91 20.68
N ALA A 282 -2.76 9.37 19.71
CA ALA A 282 -1.51 8.66 19.97
C ALA A 282 -0.38 9.63 20.37
N LEU A 283 -0.30 10.81 19.74
CA LEU A 283 0.62 11.86 20.15
C LEU A 283 0.36 12.32 21.59
N ILE A 284 -0.91 12.53 21.95
CA ILE A 284 -1.30 13.04 23.28
C ILE A 284 -0.93 12.02 24.38
N MET A 285 -1.06 10.72 24.12
CA MET A 285 -0.71 9.65 25.08
C MET A 285 0.70 9.80 25.65
N HIS A 286 1.67 10.14 24.80
CA HIS A 286 3.07 10.31 25.17
C HIS A 286 3.63 11.65 24.67
N MET A 287 2.93 12.75 24.97
CA MET A 287 3.30 14.09 24.50
C MET A 287 4.72 14.53 24.90
N GLY A 288 5.27 13.99 26.00
CA GLY A 288 6.68 14.19 26.39
C GLY A 288 7.70 13.77 25.32
N ALA A 289 7.31 12.91 24.37
CA ALA A 289 8.12 12.57 23.21
C ALA A 289 8.49 13.80 22.36
N LEU A 290 7.63 14.82 22.28
CA LEU A 290 7.91 16.04 21.53
C LEU A 290 9.15 16.76 22.09
N ALA A 291 9.26 16.87 23.41
CA ALA A 291 10.41 17.50 24.07
C ALA A 291 11.70 16.71 23.81
N ILE A 292 11.64 15.38 23.88
CA ILE A 292 12.79 14.50 23.61
C ILE A 292 13.25 14.63 22.15
N ILE A 293 12.31 14.56 21.19
CA ILE A 293 12.62 14.70 19.75
C ILE A 293 13.20 16.08 19.46
N GLY A 294 12.61 17.12 20.03
CA GLY A 294 13.09 18.49 19.96
C GLY A 294 14.52 18.65 20.43
N ASN A 295 14.81 18.12 21.62
CA ASN A 295 16.13 18.19 22.24
C ASN A 295 17.19 17.42 21.43
N MET A 296 16.84 16.23 20.92
CA MET A 296 17.76 15.43 20.09
C MET A 296 17.96 16.00 18.68
N ALA A 297 17.00 16.77 18.20
CA ALA A 297 17.06 17.56 16.99
C ALA A 297 17.58 16.86 15.70
N PRO A 298 17.23 15.59 15.40
CA PRO A 298 17.70 14.88 14.21
C PRO A 298 17.28 15.59 12.91
N LYS A 299 18.25 15.83 12.02
CA LYS A 299 18.04 16.56 10.75
C LYS A 299 17.14 15.82 9.76
N ASN A 300 16.99 14.52 9.91
CA ASN A 300 16.29 13.60 9.00
C ASN A 300 14.90 13.16 9.52
N PHE A 301 14.39 13.75 10.60
CA PHE A 301 13.12 13.36 11.22
C PHE A 301 11.93 14.21 10.79
N LYS A 302 10.84 13.53 10.43
CA LYS A 302 9.58 14.10 9.92
C LYS A 302 8.40 13.56 10.73
N HIS A 303 7.67 14.42 11.42
CA HIS A 303 6.50 14.02 12.22
C HIS A 303 5.22 14.48 11.51
N ILE A 304 4.38 13.56 11.08
CA ILE A 304 3.07 13.84 10.48
C ILE A 304 2.00 13.42 11.48
N VAL A 305 1.09 14.35 11.82
CA VAL A 305 -0.03 14.10 12.74
C VAL A 305 -1.33 14.20 11.97
N LEU A 306 -2.06 13.09 11.86
CA LEU A 306 -3.40 13.05 11.29
C LEU A 306 -4.41 13.39 12.41
N ASN A 307 -4.95 14.60 12.37
CA ASN A 307 -5.80 15.14 13.43
C ASN A 307 -7.29 15.10 13.03
N ASN A 308 -8.03 14.19 13.65
CA ASN A 308 -9.50 14.05 13.52
C ASN A 308 -10.24 14.37 14.83
N HIS A 309 -9.50 14.83 15.85
CA HIS A 309 -9.96 15.11 17.20
C HIS A 309 -10.62 13.92 17.92
N ALA A 310 -10.30 12.67 17.56
CA ALA A 310 -10.98 11.49 18.12
C ALA A 310 -10.18 10.19 18.16
N HIS A 311 -10.43 9.41 19.22
CA HIS A 311 -9.99 8.02 19.37
C HIS A 311 -10.82 7.06 18.48
N GLU A 312 -10.72 7.24 17.16
CA GLU A 312 -11.56 6.56 16.17
C GLU A 312 -11.44 5.03 16.14
N SER A 313 -10.30 4.48 16.56
CA SER A 313 -10.05 3.04 16.57
C SER A 313 -10.79 2.30 17.69
N VAL A 314 -11.34 3.03 18.66
CA VAL A 314 -11.92 2.48 19.92
C VAL A 314 -13.31 3.02 20.25
N GLY A 315 -13.93 3.77 19.35
CA GLY A 315 -15.32 4.24 19.51
C GLY A 315 -15.57 5.69 19.09
N GLY A 316 -14.52 6.46 18.77
CA GLY A 316 -14.66 7.83 18.24
C GLY A 316 -14.87 8.90 19.31
N GLN A 317 -14.52 8.62 20.57
CA GLN A 317 -14.56 9.60 21.64
C GLN A 317 -13.56 10.74 21.39
N SER A 318 -13.94 11.97 21.75
CA SER A 318 -13.11 13.16 21.51
C SER A 318 -11.77 13.09 22.25
N THR A 319 -10.71 13.56 21.58
CA THR A 319 -9.39 13.76 22.18
C THR A 319 -9.27 15.19 22.73
N ALA A 320 -8.25 15.43 23.57
CA ALA A 320 -7.89 16.79 23.98
C ALA A 320 -7.42 17.66 22.79
N ALA A 321 -7.16 17.08 21.61
CA ALA A 321 -6.73 17.81 20.43
C ALA A 321 -7.75 18.86 19.96
N PHE A 322 -9.03 18.74 20.34
CA PHE A 322 -10.07 19.70 19.99
C PHE A 322 -9.78 21.12 20.51
N SER A 323 -9.13 21.25 21.67
CA SER A 323 -8.78 22.53 22.29
C SER A 323 -7.28 22.83 22.28
N MET A 324 -6.45 21.98 21.67
CA MET A 324 -5.00 22.11 21.66
C MET A 324 -4.47 22.68 20.34
N ASN A 325 -3.38 23.45 20.43
CA ASN A 325 -2.58 23.88 19.28
C ASN A 325 -1.32 23.01 19.19
N ILE A 326 -1.45 21.80 18.61
CA ILE A 326 -0.34 20.84 18.47
C ILE A 326 0.90 21.47 17.82
N PRO A 327 0.77 22.26 16.73
CA PRO A 327 1.94 22.86 16.10
C PRO A 327 2.68 23.88 16.98
N ALA A 328 1.96 24.65 17.78
CA ALA A 328 2.59 25.58 18.74
C ALA A 328 3.34 24.80 19.84
N ILE A 329 2.74 23.73 20.38
CA ILE A 329 3.39 22.87 21.38
C ILE A 329 4.70 22.29 20.82
N ALA A 330 4.67 21.77 19.60
CA ALA A 330 5.86 21.24 18.95
C ALA A 330 6.93 22.31 18.72
N GLN A 331 6.53 23.53 18.35
CA GLN A 331 7.45 24.67 18.20
C GLN A 331 8.13 25.02 19.54
N PHE A 332 7.39 25.05 20.65
CA PHE A 332 7.96 25.25 21.98
C PHE A 332 8.85 24.08 22.43
N CYS A 333 8.55 22.87 21.96
CA CYS A 333 9.43 21.70 22.08
C CYS A 333 10.53 21.68 21.02
N SER A 334 11.00 22.84 20.53
CA SER A 334 12.17 22.96 19.64
C SER A 334 12.08 22.25 18.28
N TYR A 335 10.89 21.95 17.77
CA TYR A 335 10.75 21.56 16.36
C TYR A 335 11.11 22.74 15.44
N LYS A 336 12.05 22.53 14.52
CA LYS A 336 12.65 23.61 13.71
C LYS A 336 11.72 24.15 12.64
N ARG A 337 10.79 23.32 12.17
CA ARG A 337 9.88 23.64 11.07
C ARG A 337 8.51 23.05 11.35
N ILE A 338 7.50 23.87 11.13
CA ILE A 338 6.11 23.56 11.42
C ILE A 338 5.28 23.81 10.16
N PHE A 339 4.39 22.87 9.86
CA PHE A 339 3.53 22.89 8.69
C PHE A 339 2.12 22.46 9.07
N ARG A 340 1.13 22.92 8.29
CA ARG A 340 -0.28 22.55 8.42
C ARG A 340 -0.89 22.29 7.05
N ALA A 341 -1.87 21.41 6.98
CA ALA A 341 -2.71 21.23 5.81
C ALA A 341 -4.11 20.75 6.20
N SER A 342 -5.13 21.13 5.43
CA SER A 342 -6.53 20.76 5.65
C SER A 342 -7.21 20.20 4.39
N GLY A 343 -6.66 20.49 3.21
CA GLY A 343 -7.14 20.02 1.90
C GLY A 343 -6.11 19.22 1.11
N ALA A 344 -6.58 18.48 0.10
CA ALA A 344 -5.72 17.64 -0.75
C ALA A 344 -4.67 18.43 -1.55
N ASP A 345 -5.06 19.55 -2.15
CA ASP A 345 -4.15 20.37 -2.97
C ASP A 345 -3.15 21.13 -2.10
N GLU A 346 -3.62 21.67 -0.97
CA GLU A 346 -2.78 22.28 0.06
C GLU A 346 -1.74 21.27 0.59
N LEU A 347 -2.17 20.05 0.94
CA LEU A 347 -1.28 18.99 1.41
C LEU A 347 -0.18 18.68 0.39
N LYS A 348 -0.51 18.53 -0.90
CA LYS A 348 0.48 18.32 -1.96
C LYS A 348 1.49 19.47 -2.06
N GLN A 349 1.03 20.71 -1.90
CA GLN A 349 1.92 21.88 -1.94
C GLN A 349 2.83 21.91 -0.72
N VAL A 350 2.29 21.69 0.47
CA VAL A 350 3.01 21.71 1.75
C VAL A 350 4.04 20.59 1.82
N LEU A 351 3.71 19.38 1.33
CA LEU A 351 4.63 18.23 1.32
C LEU A 351 5.93 18.52 0.58
N LYS A 352 5.89 19.29 -0.51
CA LYS A 352 7.10 19.67 -1.26
C LYS A 352 8.12 20.43 -0.40
N ASN A 353 7.64 21.30 0.49
CA ASN A 353 8.48 22.06 1.41
C ASN A 353 8.82 21.24 2.65
N PHE A 354 7.86 20.49 3.18
CA PHE A 354 8.05 19.60 4.33
C PHE A 354 9.16 18.57 4.09
N LYS A 355 9.19 17.94 2.90
CA LYS A 355 10.25 17.00 2.50
C LYS A 355 11.65 17.65 2.56
N LYS A 356 11.77 18.88 2.05
CA LYS A 356 13.05 19.62 1.97
C LYS A 356 13.51 20.21 3.30
N ALA A 357 12.63 20.36 4.28
CA ALA A 357 12.97 20.93 5.58
C ALA A 357 14.08 20.13 6.29
N SER A 358 14.95 20.78 7.05
CA SER A 358 15.80 20.04 8.00
C SER A 358 15.00 19.80 9.29
N GLY A 359 14.99 18.55 9.74
CA GLY A 359 14.24 18.11 10.92
C GLY A 359 14.83 18.56 12.28
N PRO A 360 14.09 18.33 13.37
CA PRO A 360 12.76 17.72 13.40
C PRO A 360 11.71 18.70 12.87
N ALA A 361 10.87 18.21 11.96
CA ALA A 361 9.79 19.00 11.35
C ALA A 361 8.45 18.34 11.64
N LEU A 362 7.43 19.14 11.96
CA LEU A 362 6.06 18.66 12.18
C LEU A 362 5.10 19.16 11.11
N LEU A 363 4.25 18.26 10.61
CA LEU A 363 3.13 18.54 9.73
C LEU A 363 1.84 18.05 10.40
N GLU A 364 0.97 18.97 10.78
CA GLU A 364 -0.39 18.64 11.20
C GLU A 364 -1.33 18.62 9.98
N ILE A 365 -2.12 17.55 9.86
CA ILE A 365 -3.11 17.40 8.78
C ILE A 365 -4.48 17.23 9.42
N THR A 366 -5.35 18.23 9.26
CA THR A 366 -6.73 18.13 9.75
C THR A 366 -7.54 17.26 8.80
N ILE A 367 -8.13 16.19 9.32
CA ILE A 367 -8.89 15.19 8.57
C ILE A 367 -10.27 14.97 9.18
N LYS A 368 -11.22 14.49 8.38
CA LYS A 368 -12.52 14.04 8.91
C LYS A 368 -12.41 12.69 9.59
N GLN A 369 -13.31 12.44 10.53
CA GLN A 369 -13.52 11.10 11.08
C GLN A 369 -14.17 10.17 10.04
N GLY A 370 -13.87 8.88 10.17
CA GLY A 370 -14.43 7.81 9.35
C GLY A 370 -13.36 6.98 8.66
N SER A 371 -13.70 5.72 8.40
CA SER A 371 -12.97 4.78 7.54
C SER A 371 -13.97 4.03 6.67
N ARG A 372 -13.50 3.37 5.61
CA ARG A 372 -14.35 2.46 4.85
C ARG A 372 -14.84 1.30 5.74
N SER A 373 -16.01 0.77 5.43
CA SER A 373 -16.61 -0.37 6.15
C SER A 373 -15.89 -1.69 5.87
N ASP A 374 -15.22 -1.80 4.72
CA ASP A 374 -14.49 -2.97 4.26
C ASP A 374 -12.98 -2.89 4.55
N LEU A 375 -12.53 -1.94 5.40
CA LEU A 375 -11.13 -1.81 5.78
C LEU A 375 -10.64 -3.09 6.48
N GLY A 376 -9.74 -3.80 5.81
CA GLY A 376 -9.10 -5.01 6.24
C GLY A 376 -7.99 -4.79 7.26
N ARG A 377 -7.30 -5.89 7.56
CA ARG A 377 -6.12 -5.93 8.44
C ARG A 377 -4.88 -6.22 7.60
N PRO A 378 -3.68 -5.75 8.02
CA PRO A 378 -2.43 -6.10 7.36
C PRO A 378 -2.30 -7.62 7.22
N ALA A 379 -2.00 -8.08 6.00
CA ALA A 379 -1.83 -9.50 5.72
C ALA A 379 -0.52 -10.07 6.27
N LEU A 380 0.48 -9.20 6.49
CA LEU A 380 1.76 -9.58 7.08
C LEU A 380 1.65 -9.73 8.60
N SER A 381 2.25 -10.79 9.15
CA SER A 381 2.41 -10.90 10.60
C SER A 381 3.34 -9.79 11.13
N PRO A 382 3.22 -9.39 12.41
CA PRO A 382 4.13 -8.40 13.00
C PRO A 382 5.61 -8.80 12.91
N LYS A 383 5.91 -10.11 12.95
CA LYS A 383 7.28 -10.62 12.83
C LYS A 383 7.81 -10.46 11.40
N GLU A 384 7.00 -10.75 10.39
CA GLU A 384 7.35 -10.55 8.99
C GLU A 384 7.53 -9.06 8.67
N ASN A 385 6.60 -8.20 9.11
CA ASN A 385 6.74 -6.75 8.94
C ASN A 385 8.03 -6.22 9.56
N LYS A 386 8.35 -6.63 10.80
CA LYS A 386 9.60 -6.26 11.48
C LYS A 386 10.83 -6.72 10.69
N ASN A 387 10.87 -7.97 10.24
CA ASN A 387 12.02 -8.49 9.49
C ASN A 387 12.19 -7.74 8.16
N LEU A 388 11.13 -7.59 7.36
CA LEU A 388 11.14 -6.84 6.10
C LEU A 388 11.60 -5.39 6.31
N PHE A 389 11.13 -4.75 7.38
CA PHE A 389 11.52 -3.40 7.75
C PHE A 389 13.01 -3.29 8.12
N MET A 390 13.52 -4.24 8.91
CA MET A 390 14.95 -4.28 9.26
C MET A 390 15.83 -4.52 8.03
N ASP A 391 15.41 -5.42 7.14
CA ASP A 391 16.13 -5.71 5.91
C ASP A 391 16.18 -4.48 4.99
N PHE A 392 15.05 -3.78 4.83
CA PHE A 392 15.00 -2.52 4.09
C PHE A 392 15.86 -1.43 4.73
N ILE A 393 15.87 -1.33 6.06
CA ILE A 393 16.70 -0.34 6.77
C ILE A 393 18.20 -0.57 6.49
N ASN A 394 18.64 -1.83 6.50
CA ASN A 394 20.06 -2.17 6.40
C ASN A 394 20.57 -2.24 4.96
N HIS A 395 19.75 -2.70 4.03
CA HIS A 395 20.17 -2.96 2.65
C HIS A 395 19.53 -1.98 1.63
N GLY A 396 18.69 -1.07 2.10
CA GLY A 396 17.89 -0.20 1.22
C GLY A 396 16.93 -1.02 0.36
N SER A 397 16.54 -0.47 -0.79
CA SER A 397 15.69 -1.17 -1.75
C SER A 397 16.43 -2.27 -2.54
N GLN A 398 17.65 -2.69 -2.16
CA GLN A 398 18.49 -3.55 -3.00
C GLN A 398 19.11 -4.80 -2.36
N THR A 399 19.16 -5.81 -3.23
CA THR A 399 20.12 -6.92 -3.36
C THR A 399 19.98 -8.25 -2.61
N LEU A 400 19.03 -8.43 -1.69
CA LEU A 400 18.74 -9.77 -1.12
C LEU A 400 17.39 -10.37 -1.53
N LEU A 401 16.44 -9.54 -1.98
CA LEU A 401 15.08 -9.96 -2.29
C LEU A 401 14.95 -10.78 -3.58
N ALA A 402 15.73 -10.55 -4.64
CA ALA A 402 15.46 -11.19 -5.93
C ALA A 402 15.72 -12.71 -5.91
N ALA A 403 16.90 -13.12 -5.42
CA ALA A 403 17.24 -14.54 -5.29
C ALA A 403 16.36 -15.24 -4.25
N GLU A 404 16.03 -14.55 -3.15
CA GLU A 404 15.12 -15.07 -2.13
C GLU A 404 13.68 -15.19 -2.64
N LYS A 405 13.15 -14.22 -3.38
CA LYS A 405 11.84 -14.32 -4.03
C LYS A 405 11.78 -15.50 -5.00
N LEU A 406 12.83 -15.69 -5.79
CA LEU A 406 12.93 -16.85 -6.67
C LEU A 406 12.98 -18.16 -5.87
N LYS A 407 13.67 -18.17 -4.72
CA LYS A 407 13.69 -19.30 -3.77
C LYS A 407 12.31 -19.60 -3.22
N ASN A 408 11.62 -18.60 -2.70
CA ASN A 408 10.29 -18.73 -2.12
C ASN A 408 9.30 -19.22 -3.18
N PHE A 409 9.42 -18.74 -4.43
CA PHE A 409 8.65 -19.26 -5.55
C PHE A 409 8.92 -20.76 -5.79
N PHE A 410 10.17 -21.19 -5.76
CA PHE A 410 10.51 -22.61 -5.90
C PHE A 410 9.99 -23.46 -4.75
N GLU A 411 10.09 -22.99 -3.51
CA GLU A 411 9.60 -23.69 -2.33
C GLU A 411 8.06 -23.79 -2.32
N ASP A 412 7.36 -22.68 -2.55
CA ASP A 412 5.89 -22.62 -2.63
C ASP A 412 5.35 -23.55 -3.73
N LYS A 413 5.98 -23.54 -4.91
CA LYS A 413 5.58 -24.39 -6.04
C LYS A 413 6.19 -25.79 -6.01
N LYS A 414 6.96 -26.15 -4.97
CA LYS A 414 7.63 -27.45 -4.80
C LYS A 414 8.46 -27.87 -6.03
N VAL A 415 9.17 -26.90 -6.61
CA VAL A 415 9.92 -27.05 -7.85
C VAL A 415 11.13 -27.96 -7.64
N ARG A 416 11.42 -28.84 -8.60
CA ARG A 416 12.67 -29.61 -8.67
C ARG A 416 13.37 -29.43 -10.01
N ARG A 417 12.60 -29.36 -11.10
CA ARG A 417 13.08 -29.20 -12.48
C ARG A 417 12.59 -27.90 -13.10
N ILE A 418 13.55 -27.10 -13.58
CA ILE A 418 13.31 -25.76 -14.12
C ILE A 418 13.63 -25.74 -15.62
N PHE A 419 12.70 -25.17 -16.40
CA PHE A 419 13.00 -24.74 -17.75
C PHE A 419 13.34 -23.24 -17.75
N LEU A 420 14.62 -22.93 -17.91
CA LEU A 420 15.15 -21.58 -17.81
C LEU A 420 15.28 -20.96 -19.20
N VAL A 421 14.48 -19.95 -19.53
CA VAL A 421 14.56 -19.20 -20.77
C VAL A 421 15.31 -17.90 -20.52
N THR A 422 16.43 -17.68 -21.22
CA THR A 422 17.22 -16.46 -21.04
C THR A 422 17.53 -15.76 -22.36
N GLY A 423 17.77 -14.46 -22.28
CA GLY A 423 18.53 -13.79 -23.34
C GLY A 423 19.94 -14.40 -23.47
N GLY A 424 20.54 -14.33 -24.66
CA GLY A 424 21.89 -14.85 -24.90
C GLY A 424 22.95 -14.07 -24.12
N LYS A 425 23.47 -12.99 -24.72
CA LYS A 425 24.46 -12.11 -24.06
C LYS A 425 23.88 -11.36 -22.86
N SER A 426 22.61 -10.96 -22.93
CA SER A 426 21.99 -10.10 -21.91
C SER A 426 21.86 -10.77 -20.54
N TYR A 427 21.77 -12.10 -20.46
CA TYR A 427 21.73 -12.82 -19.18
C TYR A 427 23.02 -12.65 -18.38
N ILE A 428 24.16 -12.61 -19.08
CA ILE A 428 25.48 -12.44 -18.48
C ILE A 428 25.73 -10.96 -18.20
N THR A 429 25.54 -10.09 -19.20
CA THR A 429 25.89 -8.65 -19.08
C THR A 429 25.01 -7.89 -18.08
N SER A 430 23.81 -8.39 -17.79
CA SER A 430 22.93 -7.83 -16.73
C SER A 430 23.37 -8.21 -15.32
N GLY A 431 24.27 -9.19 -15.15
CA GLY A 431 24.62 -9.76 -13.84
C GLY A 431 23.62 -10.80 -13.33
N ALA A 432 22.59 -11.14 -14.10
CA ALA A 432 21.56 -12.08 -13.68
C ALA A 432 22.12 -13.50 -13.47
N GLU A 433 23.07 -13.93 -14.29
CA GLU A 433 23.76 -15.20 -14.07
C GLU A 433 24.41 -15.26 -12.69
N GLN A 434 25.21 -14.26 -12.34
CA GLN A 434 25.90 -14.20 -11.04
C GLN A 434 24.90 -14.17 -9.87
N MET A 435 23.83 -13.37 -10.00
CA MET A 435 22.80 -13.22 -8.98
C MET A 435 22.08 -14.53 -8.67
N PHE A 436 21.70 -15.29 -9.71
CA PHE A 436 20.88 -16.49 -9.54
C PHE A 436 21.68 -17.80 -9.59
N ARG A 437 23.01 -17.76 -9.82
CA ARG A 437 23.84 -18.97 -9.94
C ARG A 437 23.70 -19.90 -8.74
N LYS A 438 23.91 -19.37 -7.52
CA LYS A 438 23.91 -20.18 -6.29
C LYS A 438 22.58 -20.92 -6.10
N ILE A 439 21.47 -20.22 -6.34
CA ILE A 439 20.15 -20.82 -6.16
C ILE A 439 19.84 -21.82 -7.27
N LEU A 440 20.12 -21.49 -8.53
CA LEU A 440 19.84 -22.37 -9.67
C LEU A 440 20.67 -23.66 -9.64
N LEU A 441 21.87 -23.66 -9.05
CA LEU A 441 22.69 -24.87 -8.84
C LEU A 441 22.04 -25.91 -7.91
N SER A 442 21.06 -25.50 -7.09
CA SER A 442 20.34 -26.41 -6.19
C SER A 442 19.19 -27.17 -6.88
N TYR A 443 18.96 -26.93 -8.17
CA TYR A 443 17.84 -27.48 -8.94
C TYR A 443 18.35 -28.08 -10.26
N GLU A 444 17.56 -28.99 -10.84
CA GLU A 444 17.85 -29.48 -12.20
C GLU A 444 17.34 -28.45 -13.22
N VAL A 445 18.27 -27.73 -13.85
CA VAL A 445 17.96 -26.64 -14.79
C VAL A 445 18.28 -27.05 -16.22
N THR A 446 17.31 -26.89 -17.12
CA THR A 446 17.55 -26.91 -18.57
C THR A 446 17.40 -25.51 -19.14
N LYS A 447 18.50 -24.96 -19.66
CA LYS A 447 18.56 -23.60 -20.21
C LYS A 447 18.22 -23.59 -21.69
N PHE A 448 17.31 -22.69 -22.10
CA PHE A 448 17.00 -22.37 -23.49
C PHE A 448 17.39 -20.91 -23.79
N SER A 449 18.18 -20.71 -24.83
CA SER A 449 18.65 -19.40 -25.29
C SER A 449 19.02 -19.47 -26.78
N GLY A 450 19.58 -18.40 -27.37
CA GLY A 450 19.98 -18.41 -28.78
C GLY A 450 18.78 -18.37 -29.75
N PHE A 451 17.74 -17.62 -29.39
CA PHE A 451 16.60 -17.30 -30.26
C PHE A 451 16.69 -15.86 -30.78
N ASN A 452 15.90 -15.53 -31.80
CA ASN A 452 15.89 -14.21 -32.41
C ASN A 452 15.38 -13.14 -31.43
N PRO A 453 15.89 -11.89 -31.47
CA PRO A 453 15.36 -10.79 -30.65
C PRO A 453 13.86 -10.53 -30.85
N ASN A 454 13.34 -10.84 -32.03
CA ASN A 454 11.91 -10.92 -32.31
C ASN A 454 11.53 -12.40 -32.30
N PRO A 455 10.79 -12.91 -31.30
CA PRO A 455 10.44 -14.33 -31.20
C PRO A 455 9.82 -14.86 -32.50
N LYS A 456 10.51 -15.76 -33.20
CA LYS A 456 9.98 -16.42 -34.41
C LYS A 456 9.29 -17.73 -34.04
N LEU A 457 8.32 -18.15 -34.84
CA LEU A 457 7.64 -19.43 -34.63
C LEU A 457 8.61 -20.61 -34.54
N ASP A 458 9.61 -20.66 -35.42
CA ASP A 458 10.62 -21.73 -35.41
C ASP A 458 11.42 -21.77 -34.11
N ASP A 459 11.71 -20.60 -33.50
CA ASP A 459 12.36 -20.53 -32.19
C ASP A 459 11.47 -21.07 -31.08
N VAL A 460 10.18 -20.79 -31.14
CA VAL A 460 9.17 -21.32 -30.21
C VAL A 460 9.08 -22.84 -30.36
N GLU A 461 9.05 -23.37 -31.58
CA GLU A 461 9.01 -24.80 -31.84
C GLU A 461 10.27 -25.54 -31.37
N ARG A 462 11.47 -24.96 -31.58
CA ARG A 462 12.71 -25.48 -30.99
C ARG A 462 12.63 -25.54 -29.46
N GLY A 463 12.12 -24.47 -28.84
CA GLY A 463 11.92 -24.41 -27.40
C GLY A 463 10.96 -25.48 -26.89
N ILE A 464 9.81 -25.66 -27.56
CA ILE A 464 8.82 -26.69 -27.24
C ILE A 464 9.42 -28.09 -27.36
N ASN A 465 10.21 -28.35 -28.40
CA ASN A 465 10.86 -29.64 -28.60
C ASN A 465 11.83 -29.99 -27.47
N ILE A 466 12.55 -29.01 -26.92
CA ILE A 466 13.41 -29.22 -25.74
C ILE A 466 12.55 -29.34 -24.47
N PHE A 467 11.51 -28.53 -24.35
CA PHE A 467 10.59 -28.54 -23.22
C PHE A 467 9.89 -29.90 -23.04
N LYS A 468 9.52 -30.57 -24.13
CA LYS A 468 8.84 -31.87 -24.08
C LYS A 468 9.73 -33.06 -23.73
N LYS A 469 11.07 -32.90 -23.74
CA LYS A 469 12.03 -34.00 -23.42
C LYS A 469 12.05 -34.39 -21.94
N LYS A 470 11.62 -33.51 -21.05
CA LYS A 470 11.61 -33.73 -19.60
C LYS A 470 10.30 -33.21 -19.00
N LYS A 471 9.98 -33.65 -17.78
CA LYS A 471 8.86 -33.09 -17.02
C LYS A 471 9.37 -31.93 -16.17
N TYR A 472 9.09 -30.68 -16.58
CA TYR A 472 9.43 -29.49 -15.79
C TYR A 472 8.30 -29.12 -14.82
N ASP A 473 8.68 -28.59 -13.67
CA ASP A 473 7.74 -28.15 -12.63
C ASP A 473 7.42 -26.64 -12.76
N ALA A 474 8.39 -25.87 -13.25
CA ALA A 474 8.24 -24.43 -13.48
C ALA A 474 9.04 -23.94 -14.70
N VAL A 475 8.63 -22.79 -15.22
CA VAL A 475 9.38 -22.01 -16.21
C VAL A 475 9.93 -20.76 -15.53
N VAL A 476 11.19 -20.43 -15.80
CA VAL A 476 11.82 -19.19 -15.32
C VAL A 476 12.30 -18.42 -16.54
N ALA A 477 11.86 -17.18 -16.69
CA ALA A 477 12.27 -16.29 -17.76
C ALA A 477 13.16 -15.18 -17.21
N ILE A 478 14.39 -15.04 -17.73
CA ILE A 478 15.34 -14.00 -17.31
C ILE A 478 15.86 -13.25 -18.53
N GLY A 479 15.40 -12.02 -18.72
CA GLY A 479 15.80 -11.20 -19.86
C GLY A 479 14.85 -10.04 -20.14
N GLY A 480 14.97 -9.45 -21.33
CA GLY A 480 13.98 -8.47 -21.80
C GLY A 480 12.67 -9.13 -22.27
N GLY A 481 11.74 -8.30 -22.79
CA GLY A 481 10.42 -8.75 -23.25
C GLY A 481 10.45 -9.97 -24.19
N SER A 482 11.43 -10.06 -25.09
CA SER A 482 11.57 -11.20 -26.00
C SER A 482 11.82 -12.54 -25.31
N ALA A 483 12.61 -12.55 -24.23
CA ALA A 483 12.87 -13.79 -23.47
C ALA A 483 11.64 -14.20 -22.66
N ILE A 484 10.92 -13.22 -22.10
CA ILE A 484 9.68 -13.45 -21.35
C ILE A 484 8.58 -13.94 -22.29
N ASP A 485 8.41 -13.31 -23.45
CA ASP A 485 7.44 -13.75 -24.47
C ASP A 485 7.77 -15.15 -24.99
N MET A 486 9.05 -15.43 -25.26
CA MET A 486 9.50 -16.77 -25.64
C MET A 486 9.14 -17.82 -24.58
N ALA A 487 9.37 -17.52 -23.30
CA ALA A 487 9.01 -18.40 -22.20
C ALA A 487 7.50 -18.63 -22.12
N LYS A 488 6.69 -17.57 -22.24
CA LYS A 488 5.22 -17.68 -22.26
C LYS A 488 4.74 -18.56 -23.41
N LEU A 489 5.26 -18.34 -24.62
CA LEU A 489 4.88 -19.09 -25.82
C LEU A 489 5.28 -20.58 -25.71
N ILE A 490 6.51 -20.87 -25.28
CA ILE A 490 6.94 -22.25 -25.06
C ILE A 490 6.07 -22.92 -24.00
N ASN A 491 5.84 -22.24 -22.88
CA ASN A 491 5.09 -22.77 -21.75
C ASN A 491 3.65 -23.10 -22.13
N ILE A 492 2.94 -22.15 -22.75
CA ILE A 492 1.53 -22.31 -23.09
C ILE A 492 1.33 -23.32 -24.22
N PHE A 493 2.14 -23.27 -25.28
CA PHE A 493 1.98 -24.16 -26.42
C PHE A 493 2.49 -25.58 -26.15
N SER A 494 3.45 -25.76 -25.25
CA SER A 494 3.86 -27.11 -24.80
C SER A 494 2.73 -27.85 -24.09
N ALA A 495 1.77 -27.13 -23.49
CA ALA A 495 0.62 -27.71 -22.82
C ALA A 495 -0.54 -28.05 -23.78
N GLN A 496 -0.50 -27.61 -25.04
CA GLN A 496 -1.62 -27.83 -25.98
C GLN A 496 -1.44 -29.06 -26.89
N HIS A 497 -2.56 -29.52 -27.45
CA HIS A 497 -2.62 -30.60 -28.45
C HIS A 497 -2.77 -30.02 -29.88
N GLY A 498 -1.64 -29.67 -30.51
CA GLY A 498 -1.62 -29.16 -31.87
C GLY A 498 -0.33 -28.42 -32.23
N ALA A 499 -0.24 -27.99 -33.49
CA ALA A 499 0.87 -27.15 -33.93
C ALA A 499 0.71 -25.73 -33.37
N PRO A 500 1.79 -25.08 -32.89
CA PRO A 500 1.72 -23.72 -32.35
C PRO A 500 1.08 -22.70 -33.31
N ILE A 501 1.30 -22.85 -34.62
CA ILE A 501 0.71 -22.00 -35.65
C ILE A 501 -0.83 -21.97 -35.61
N ASP A 502 -1.49 -23.07 -35.26
CA ASP A 502 -2.95 -23.15 -35.21
C ASP A 502 -3.51 -22.22 -34.13
N TYR A 503 -2.79 -22.08 -33.01
CA TYR A 503 -3.17 -21.19 -31.91
C TYR A 503 -2.81 -19.73 -32.22
N VAL A 504 -1.65 -19.50 -32.84
CA VAL A 504 -1.23 -18.15 -33.26
C VAL A 504 -2.19 -17.55 -34.30
N THR A 505 -2.72 -18.39 -35.20
CA THR A 505 -3.67 -18.00 -36.25
C THR A 505 -5.13 -18.14 -35.84
N LEU A 506 -5.40 -18.43 -34.56
CA LEU A 506 -6.75 -18.58 -33.98
C LEU A 506 -7.60 -19.69 -34.64
N LYS A 507 -6.99 -20.64 -35.36
CA LYS A 507 -7.64 -21.87 -35.82
C LYS A 507 -8.00 -22.81 -34.66
N LYS A 508 -7.24 -22.72 -33.56
CA LYS A 508 -7.49 -23.44 -32.30
C LYS A 508 -7.48 -22.48 -31.12
N VAL A 509 -8.27 -22.83 -30.11
CA VAL A 509 -8.37 -22.09 -28.84
C VAL A 509 -7.45 -22.74 -27.81
N ILE A 510 -6.75 -21.91 -27.04
CA ILE A 510 -5.92 -22.35 -25.90
C ILE A 510 -6.86 -22.87 -24.80
N LYS A 511 -6.63 -24.09 -24.31
CA LYS A 511 -7.48 -24.75 -23.29
C LYS A 511 -6.70 -25.14 -22.04
N ASN A 512 -5.47 -25.63 -22.21
CA ASN A 512 -4.66 -26.11 -21.11
C ASN A 512 -3.81 -24.98 -20.55
N THR A 513 -3.61 -24.97 -19.23
CA THR A 513 -2.68 -24.05 -18.58
C THR A 513 -1.25 -24.55 -18.70
N GLY A 514 -0.29 -23.62 -18.75
CA GLY A 514 1.13 -23.95 -18.68
C GLY A 514 1.58 -24.29 -17.26
N LYS A 515 2.89 -24.48 -17.08
CA LYS A 515 3.52 -24.52 -15.76
C LYS A 515 3.56 -23.12 -15.13
N PRO A 516 3.65 -23.00 -13.79
CA PRO A 516 3.95 -21.73 -13.14
C PRO A 516 5.18 -21.06 -13.75
N LEU A 517 5.06 -19.76 -14.07
CA LEU A 517 6.10 -18.97 -14.72
C LEU A 517 6.57 -17.86 -13.78
N ALA A 518 7.87 -17.82 -13.48
CA ALA A 518 8.51 -16.66 -12.85
C ALA A 518 9.22 -15.82 -13.92
N ALA A 519 8.98 -14.51 -13.95
CA ALA A 519 9.57 -13.58 -14.90
C ALA A 519 10.49 -12.57 -14.19
N VAL A 520 11.73 -12.45 -14.69
CA VAL A 520 12.76 -11.55 -14.18
C VAL A 520 13.19 -10.61 -15.31
N PRO A 521 12.57 -9.42 -15.42
CA PRO A 521 12.92 -8.48 -16.48
C PRO A 521 14.31 -7.89 -16.28
N THR A 522 15.12 -7.89 -17.34
CA THR A 522 16.43 -7.21 -17.39
C THR A 522 16.39 -5.91 -18.21
N THR A 523 15.19 -5.46 -18.54
CA THR A 523 14.95 -4.21 -19.29
C THR A 523 13.76 -3.46 -18.71
N ALA A 524 13.83 -2.13 -18.65
CA ALA A 524 12.72 -1.28 -18.24
C ALA A 524 11.99 -0.73 -19.48
N GLY A 525 11.07 -1.50 -20.06
CA GLY A 525 10.24 -1.04 -21.18
C GLY A 525 8.97 -1.85 -21.41
N SER A 526 9.10 -3.10 -21.84
CA SER A 526 7.95 -3.87 -22.37
C SER A 526 6.85 -4.20 -21.37
N GLY A 527 7.17 -4.25 -20.07
CA GLY A 527 6.23 -4.70 -19.02
C GLY A 527 5.71 -6.13 -19.22
N SER A 528 6.39 -6.97 -20.02
CA SER A 528 5.90 -8.32 -20.37
C SER A 528 5.74 -9.19 -19.13
N GLU A 529 6.57 -9.02 -18.10
CA GLU A 529 6.43 -9.70 -16.82
C GLU A 529 5.09 -9.45 -16.11
N ALA A 530 4.36 -8.39 -16.49
CA ALA A 530 3.09 -7.98 -15.90
C ALA A 530 1.88 -8.14 -16.83
N THR A 531 2.04 -8.85 -17.96
CA THR A 531 0.98 -8.98 -18.97
C THR A 531 0.61 -10.42 -19.30
N HIS A 532 -0.64 -10.63 -19.70
CA HIS A 532 -1.15 -11.90 -20.24
C HIS A 532 -0.99 -12.03 -21.77
N PHE A 533 -0.07 -11.24 -22.36
CA PHE A 533 0.22 -11.22 -23.79
C PHE A 533 1.63 -11.75 -24.08
N ALA A 534 1.82 -12.33 -25.27
CA ALA A 534 3.13 -12.65 -25.82
C ALA A 534 3.15 -12.40 -27.34
N VAL A 535 4.26 -11.87 -27.85
CA VAL A 535 4.44 -11.58 -29.27
C VAL A 535 5.21 -12.69 -29.97
N VAL A 536 4.74 -13.09 -31.16
CA VAL A 536 5.44 -14.03 -32.06
C VAL A 536 5.38 -13.55 -33.51
N TYR A 537 6.42 -13.84 -34.28
CA TYR A 537 6.51 -13.52 -35.70
C TYR A 537 6.39 -14.78 -36.56
N VAL A 538 5.50 -14.74 -37.55
CA VAL A 538 5.25 -15.81 -38.52
C VAL A 538 5.32 -15.20 -39.93
N GLY A 539 6.24 -15.70 -40.77
CA GLY A 539 6.38 -15.19 -42.14
C GLY A 539 6.61 -13.68 -42.23
N GLY A 540 7.34 -13.09 -41.27
CA GLY A 540 7.57 -11.64 -41.19
C GLY A 540 6.41 -10.82 -40.60
N LYS A 541 5.25 -11.43 -40.35
CA LYS A 541 4.09 -10.77 -39.71
C LYS A 541 4.09 -10.97 -38.21
N LYS A 542 3.83 -9.89 -37.47
CA LYS A 542 3.73 -9.88 -36.00
C LYS A 542 2.33 -10.30 -35.53
N TYR A 543 2.28 -11.28 -34.64
CA TYR A 543 1.07 -11.75 -33.98
C TYR A 543 1.18 -11.51 -32.46
N SER A 544 0.05 -11.27 -31.82
CA SER A 544 -0.05 -11.12 -30.36
C SER A 544 -0.97 -12.21 -29.85
N VAL A 545 -0.42 -13.15 -29.09
CA VAL A 545 -1.19 -14.21 -28.44
C VAL A 545 -1.58 -13.72 -27.04
N ALA A 546 -2.81 -13.98 -26.63
CA ALA A 546 -3.35 -13.54 -25.35
C ALA A 546 -4.09 -14.69 -24.67
N HIS A 547 -3.75 -14.98 -23.42
CA HIS A 547 -4.48 -15.91 -22.58
C HIS A 547 -4.17 -15.63 -21.11
N GLU A 548 -5.15 -15.71 -20.22
CA GLU A 548 -4.97 -15.39 -18.79
C GLU A 548 -3.80 -16.16 -18.14
N SER A 549 -3.62 -17.43 -18.51
CA SER A 549 -2.53 -18.28 -18.02
C SER A 549 -1.14 -17.93 -18.55
N MET A 550 -1.01 -16.93 -19.41
CA MET A 550 0.29 -16.38 -19.81
C MET A 550 0.81 -15.32 -18.84
N LEU A 551 -0.04 -14.80 -17.94
CA LEU A 551 0.41 -13.89 -16.89
C LEU A 551 1.38 -14.67 -15.98
N PRO A 552 2.62 -14.19 -15.78
CA PRO A 552 3.55 -14.82 -14.85
C PRO A 552 2.94 -14.95 -13.45
N ALA A 553 3.19 -16.08 -12.80
CA ALA A 553 2.79 -16.30 -11.41
C ALA A 553 3.61 -15.45 -10.44
N GLU A 554 4.84 -15.10 -10.83
CA GLU A 554 5.74 -14.24 -10.05
C GLU A 554 6.51 -13.30 -11.00
N ALA A 555 6.61 -12.02 -10.63
CA ALA A 555 7.38 -11.01 -11.36
C ALA A 555 8.45 -10.39 -10.45
N ILE A 556 9.71 -10.71 -10.71
CA ILE A 556 10.85 -10.29 -9.88
C ILE A 556 11.56 -9.12 -10.57
N VAL A 557 11.05 -7.91 -10.33
CA VAL A 557 11.57 -6.67 -10.91
C VAL A 557 12.76 -6.18 -10.09
N GLU A 558 13.98 -6.55 -10.50
CA GLU A 558 15.22 -6.18 -9.80
C GLU A 558 16.02 -5.11 -10.58
N PRO A 559 16.07 -3.86 -10.09
CA PRO A 559 16.69 -2.73 -10.80
C PRO A 559 18.16 -2.90 -11.15
N ILE A 560 18.96 -3.62 -10.33
CA ILE A 560 20.40 -3.77 -10.62
C ILE A 560 20.62 -4.46 -11.97
N LEU A 561 19.71 -5.34 -12.38
CA LEU A 561 19.78 -6.07 -13.65
C LEU A 561 19.61 -5.17 -14.88
N THR A 562 19.18 -3.92 -14.69
CA THR A 562 19.02 -2.92 -15.75
C THR A 562 20.17 -1.92 -15.83
N MET A 563 21.12 -1.94 -14.89
CA MET A 563 22.21 -0.95 -14.81
C MET A 563 23.07 -0.92 -16.08
N ASN A 564 23.40 -2.10 -16.61
CA ASN A 564 24.29 -2.27 -17.77
C ASN A 564 23.56 -2.20 -19.12
N MET A 565 22.29 -1.75 -19.17
CA MET A 565 21.60 -1.56 -20.44
C MET A 565 22.31 -0.47 -21.27
N PRO A 566 22.62 -0.74 -22.56
CA PRO A 566 23.15 0.28 -23.45
C PRO A 566 22.25 1.53 -23.49
N PRO A 567 22.80 2.75 -23.58
CA PRO A 567 22.00 3.98 -23.55
C PRO A 567 20.86 4.00 -24.57
N TYR A 568 21.13 3.55 -25.80
CA TYR A 568 20.09 3.47 -26.84
C TYR A 568 18.97 2.48 -26.46
N LEU A 569 19.31 1.32 -25.88
CA LEU A 569 18.31 0.36 -25.42
C LEU A 569 17.47 0.92 -24.27
N ALA A 570 18.09 1.64 -23.33
CA ALA A 570 17.41 2.32 -22.24
C ALA A 570 16.45 3.42 -22.74
N ALA A 571 16.86 4.15 -23.78
CA ALA A 571 16.05 5.19 -24.40
C ALA A 571 14.80 4.59 -25.08
N VAL A 572 14.98 3.57 -25.93
CA VAL A 572 13.86 2.96 -26.65
C VAL A 572 12.93 2.19 -25.72
N SER A 573 13.45 1.55 -24.67
CA SER A 573 12.61 0.83 -23.71
C SER A 573 11.83 1.79 -22.82
N GLY A 574 12.48 2.85 -22.32
CA GLY A 574 11.82 3.80 -21.43
C GLY A 574 10.76 4.66 -22.13
N ILE A 575 10.97 5.03 -23.39
CA ILE A 575 9.93 5.74 -24.17
C ILE A 575 8.77 4.81 -24.57
N ASP A 576 9.01 3.51 -24.71
CA ASP A 576 7.96 2.51 -24.92
C ASP A 576 7.04 2.44 -23.69
N ALA A 577 7.62 2.31 -22.49
CA ALA A 577 6.87 2.34 -21.23
C ALA A 577 6.04 3.64 -21.08
N LEU A 578 6.60 4.79 -21.50
CA LEU A 578 5.86 6.06 -21.49
C LEU A 578 4.65 6.01 -22.42
N SER A 579 4.86 5.49 -23.62
CA SER A 579 3.83 5.34 -24.64
C SER A 579 2.71 4.42 -24.14
N GLN A 580 3.07 3.27 -23.58
CA GLN A 580 2.14 2.30 -22.99
C GLN A 580 1.30 2.91 -21.86
N ALA A 581 1.93 3.65 -20.94
CA ALA A 581 1.22 4.30 -19.85
C ALA A 581 0.24 5.36 -20.36
N ILE A 582 0.68 6.25 -21.26
CA ILE A 582 -0.19 7.27 -21.87
C ILE A 582 -1.35 6.62 -22.63
N GLU A 583 -1.05 5.59 -23.42
CA GLU A 583 -2.05 4.90 -24.22
C GLU A 583 -3.07 4.14 -23.38
N SER A 584 -2.64 3.52 -22.29
CA SER A 584 -3.54 2.90 -21.32
C SER A 584 -4.43 3.93 -20.65
N TYR A 585 -3.88 5.10 -20.29
CA TYR A 585 -4.63 6.14 -19.58
C TYR A 585 -5.78 6.71 -20.41
N TRP A 586 -5.57 6.94 -21.71
CA TRP A 586 -6.62 7.48 -22.58
C TRP A 586 -7.51 6.40 -23.21
N CYS A 587 -7.16 5.12 -23.10
CA CYS A 587 -7.84 4.03 -23.81
C CYS A 587 -9.36 4.04 -23.56
N VAL A 588 -10.14 3.63 -24.56
CA VAL A 588 -11.61 3.50 -24.41
C VAL A 588 -12.02 2.52 -23.31
N SER A 589 -11.16 1.53 -22.99
CA SER A 589 -11.35 0.55 -21.93
C SER A 589 -10.64 0.92 -20.61
N ALA A 590 -10.16 2.16 -20.46
CA ALA A 590 -9.44 2.59 -19.27
C ALA A 590 -10.32 2.52 -18.01
N THR A 591 -9.80 1.88 -16.97
CA THR A 591 -10.42 1.77 -15.64
C THR A 591 -9.74 2.71 -14.65
N ASN A 592 -10.33 2.90 -13.46
CA ASN A 592 -9.65 3.65 -12.39
C ASN A 592 -8.32 2.99 -12.01
N THR A 593 -8.28 1.66 -11.95
CA THR A 593 -7.06 0.88 -11.67
C THR A 593 -6.00 1.10 -12.74
N SER A 594 -6.34 0.97 -14.03
CA SER A 594 -5.37 1.17 -15.10
C SER A 594 -4.85 2.62 -15.15
N LYS A 595 -5.71 3.61 -14.89
CA LYS A 595 -5.32 5.01 -14.78
C LYS A 595 -4.37 5.28 -13.62
N ARG A 596 -4.57 4.65 -12.45
CA ARG A 596 -3.63 4.78 -11.31
C ARG A 596 -2.24 4.25 -11.65
N PHE A 597 -2.17 3.05 -12.23
CA PHE A 597 -0.89 2.49 -12.69
C PHE A 597 -0.23 3.37 -13.75
N ALA A 598 -0.99 3.81 -14.75
CA ALA A 598 -0.49 4.67 -15.82
C ALA A 598 -0.03 6.05 -15.32
N GLU A 599 -0.78 6.71 -14.42
CA GLU A 599 -0.38 7.99 -13.85
C GLU A 599 0.95 7.89 -13.11
N ARG A 600 1.13 6.86 -12.26
CA ARG A 600 2.38 6.67 -11.54
C ARG A 600 3.54 6.36 -12.47
N ALA A 601 3.32 5.49 -13.47
CA ALA A 601 4.33 5.20 -14.48
C ALA A 601 4.76 6.48 -15.22
N ILE A 602 3.81 7.31 -15.66
CA ILE A 602 4.09 8.59 -16.35
C ILE A 602 4.96 9.49 -15.47
N ARG A 603 4.60 9.69 -14.20
CA ARG A 603 5.36 10.54 -13.26
C ARG A 603 6.80 10.05 -13.09
N LEU A 604 6.97 8.77 -12.75
CA LEU A 604 8.28 8.15 -12.58
C LEU A 604 9.15 8.30 -13.84
N ILE A 605 8.57 8.08 -15.02
CA ILE A 605 9.29 8.18 -16.30
C ILE A 605 9.68 9.62 -16.61
N LEU A 606 8.77 10.58 -16.45
CA LEU A 606 9.06 11.99 -16.72
C LEU A 606 10.18 12.51 -15.82
N ASP A 607 10.23 12.06 -14.57
CA ASP A 607 11.24 12.50 -13.61
C ASP A 607 12.60 11.81 -13.81
N ASN A 608 12.64 10.60 -14.39
CA ASN A 608 13.84 9.75 -14.37
C ASN A 608 14.39 9.32 -15.73
N LEU A 609 13.59 9.29 -16.81
CA LEU A 609 13.99 8.70 -18.10
C LEU A 609 15.29 9.30 -18.64
N VAL A 610 15.36 10.63 -18.73
CA VAL A 610 16.54 11.32 -19.28
C VAL A 610 17.79 11.03 -18.46
N ARG A 611 17.68 11.05 -17.13
CA ARG A 611 18.77 10.72 -16.21
C ARG A 611 19.20 9.26 -16.36
N SER A 612 18.23 8.34 -16.43
CA SER A 612 18.47 6.89 -16.58
C SER A 612 19.22 6.53 -17.86
N VAL A 613 19.09 7.34 -18.91
CA VAL A 613 19.78 7.17 -20.19
C VAL A 613 21.17 7.81 -20.17
N LYS A 614 21.29 9.05 -19.70
CA LYS A 614 22.55 9.83 -19.80
C LYS A 614 23.54 9.56 -18.67
N LYS A 615 23.04 9.40 -17.45
CA LYS A 615 23.84 9.25 -16.22
C LYS A 615 23.10 8.28 -15.29
N PRO A 616 23.04 6.98 -15.66
CA PRO A 616 22.28 5.99 -14.92
C PRO A 616 22.78 5.88 -13.49
N THR A 617 21.92 6.19 -12.54
CA THR A 617 22.07 5.81 -11.14
C THR A 617 21.11 4.69 -10.84
N LEU A 618 21.40 3.94 -9.78
CA LEU A 618 20.47 2.95 -9.25
C LEU A 618 19.07 3.54 -9.05
N GLU A 619 18.97 4.69 -8.38
CA GLU A 619 17.70 5.40 -8.16
C GLU A 619 16.91 5.59 -9.46
N SER A 620 17.56 6.12 -10.51
CA SER A 620 16.90 6.35 -11.80
C SER A 620 16.50 5.04 -12.50
N ARG A 621 17.28 3.97 -12.33
CA ARG A 621 17.00 2.64 -12.89
C ARG A 621 15.88 1.94 -12.13
N SER A 622 15.82 2.07 -10.81
CA SER A 622 14.73 1.59 -9.96
C SER A 622 13.42 2.24 -10.34
N ALA A 623 13.41 3.57 -10.48
CA ALA A 623 12.24 4.32 -10.93
C ALA A 623 11.76 3.85 -12.30
N MET A 624 12.66 3.66 -13.26
CA MET A 624 12.31 3.19 -14.61
C MET A 624 11.84 1.73 -14.64
N ALA A 625 12.48 0.82 -13.91
CA ALA A 625 12.09 -0.59 -13.84
C ALA A 625 10.67 -0.71 -13.28
N ARG A 626 10.39 0.00 -12.19
CA ARG A 626 9.06 0.08 -11.60
C ARG A 626 8.03 0.73 -12.53
N ALA A 627 8.39 1.83 -13.19
CA ALA A 627 7.48 2.48 -14.12
C ALA A 627 7.12 1.59 -15.31
N SER A 628 8.09 0.82 -15.83
CA SER A 628 7.83 -0.17 -16.88
C SER A 628 6.89 -1.27 -16.39
N HIS A 629 7.09 -1.77 -15.17
CA HIS A 629 6.20 -2.76 -14.57
C HIS A 629 4.76 -2.24 -14.44
N LEU A 630 4.61 -1.03 -13.91
CA LEU A 630 3.31 -0.36 -13.76
C LEU A 630 2.65 -0.08 -15.12
N ALA A 631 3.43 0.36 -16.13
CA ALA A 631 2.95 0.51 -17.49
C ALA A 631 2.45 -0.84 -18.06
N GLY A 632 3.17 -1.92 -17.80
CA GLY A 632 2.77 -3.31 -18.09
C GLY A 632 1.44 -3.69 -17.45
N LYS A 633 1.29 -3.44 -16.14
CA LYS A 633 0.02 -3.65 -15.40
C LYS A 633 -1.13 -2.82 -15.98
N ALA A 634 -0.86 -1.59 -16.40
CA ALA A 634 -1.87 -0.72 -17.03
C ALA A 634 -2.35 -1.29 -18.36
N ILE A 635 -1.43 -1.66 -19.26
CA ILE A 635 -1.79 -2.25 -20.57
C ILE A 635 -2.31 -3.67 -20.47
N ASN A 636 -2.01 -4.41 -19.40
CA ASN A 636 -2.62 -5.70 -19.12
C ASN A 636 -4.15 -5.58 -19.03
N ILE A 637 -4.65 -4.46 -18.49
CA ILE A 637 -6.09 -4.17 -18.38
C ILE A 637 -6.65 -3.61 -19.70
N THR A 638 -5.97 -2.63 -20.31
CA THR A 638 -6.56 -1.84 -21.40
C THR A 638 -6.17 -2.27 -22.80
N LYS A 639 -5.01 -2.93 -22.95
CA LYS A 639 -4.20 -2.99 -24.18
C LYS A 639 -3.68 -1.59 -24.59
N THR A 640 -3.09 -1.50 -25.78
CA THR A 640 -2.56 -0.26 -26.37
C THR A 640 -3.46 0.25 -27.50
N THR A 641 -3.14 1.42 -28.06
CA THR A 641 -3.98 2.17 -29.01
C THR A 641 -3.24 2.44 -30.34
N ALA A 642 -3.51 3.58 -30.98
CA ALA A 642 -3.07 3.88 -32.33
C ALA A 642 -1.54 3.98 -32.52
N PRO A 643 -0.74 4.60 -31.62
CA PRO A 643 0.72 4.62 -31.78
C PRO A 643 1.32 3.21 -31.90
N HIS A 644 0.93 2.27 -31.03
CA HIS A 644 1.37 0.88 -31.15
C HIS A 644 0.87 0.21 -32.43
N ALA A 645 -0.39 0.44 -32.84
CA ALA A 645 -0.95 -0.15 -34.05
C ALA A 645 -0.20 0.27 -35.33
N ILE A 646 0.27 1.53 -35.39
CA ILE A 646 1.00 2.10 -36.54
C ILE A 646 2.48 1.69 -36.53
N SER A 647 3.08 1.53 -35.35
CA SER A 647 4.53 1.27 -35.20
C SER A 647 5.04 -0.01 -35.88
N TYR A 648 4.19 -1.02 -36.07
CA TYR A 648 4.60 -2.36 -36.52
C TYR A 648 5.22 -2.39 -37.90
N PHE A 649 4.72 -1.56 -38.80
CA PHE A 649 5.27 -1.42 -40.14
C PHE A 649 6.74 -0.96 -40.09
N PHE A 650 7.01 0.08 -39.31
CA PHE A 650 8.35 0.66 -39.16
C PHE A 650 9.33 -0.33 -38.51
N THR A 651 8.89 -1.05 -37.48
CA THR A 651 9.73 -2.07 -36.84
C THR A 651 10.07 -3.22 -37.77
N SER A 652 9.10 -3.70 -38.56
CA SER A 652 9.30 -4.90 -39.39
C SER A 652 10.04 -4.60 -40.69
N ARG A 653 9.83 -3.41 -41.28
CA ARG A 653 10.37 -3.05 -42.61
C ARG A 653 11.70 -2.32 -42.56
N PHE A 654 11.93 -1.50 -41.53
CA PHE A 654 13.11 -0.62 -41.40
C PHE A 654 13.99 -0.97 -40.20
N ASN A 655 13.67 -2.04 -39.47
CA ASN A 655 14.36 -2.42 -38.23
C ASN A 655 14.43 -1.31 -37.18
N ILE A 656 13.47 -0.36 -37.21
CA ILE A 656 13.37 0.69 -36.19
C ILE A 656 12.90 0.03 -34.89
N PRO A 657 13.62 0.15 -33.77
CA PRO A 657 13.23 -0.48 -32.51
C PRO A 657 11.81 -0.08 -32.09
N HIS A 658 11.08 -1.04 -31.52
CA HIS A 658 9.64 -0.91 -31.29
C HIS A 658 9.25 0.38 -30.56
N GLY A 659 9.84 0.65 -29.39
CA GLY A 659 9.54 1.86 -28.63
C GLY A 659 9.84 3.16 -29.38
N HIS A 660 10.89 3.18 -30.19
CA HIS A 660 11.19 4.33 -31.06
C HIS A 660 10.09 4.52 -32.11
N ALA A 661 9.68 3.43 -32.78
CA ALA A 661 8.61 3.46 -33.77
C ALA A 661 7.25 3.92 -33.18
N VAL A 662 6.93 3.49 -31.95
CA VAL A 662 5.73 3.93 -31.22
C VAL A 662 5.79 5.44 -30.92
N ALA A 663 6.90 5.89 -30.35
CA ALA A 663 7.08 7.28 -29.89
C ALA A 663 6.96 8.31 -31.02
N LEU A 664 7.34 7.96 -32.26
CA LEU A 664 7.26 8.84 -33.44
C LEU A 664 5.86 9.41 -33.68
N THR A 665 4.82 8.64 -33.38
CA THR A 665 3.42 9.07 -33.60
C THR A 665 2.72 9.53 -32.33
N LEU A 666 3.25 9.19 -31.14
CA LEU A 666 2.62 9.47 -29.85
C LEU A 666 2.30 10.96 -29.66
N GLY A 667 3.26 11.84 -29.93
CA GLY A 667 3.07 13.29 -29.82
C GLY A 667 2.00 13.83 -30.76
N LYS A 668 1.81 13.25 -31.95
CA LYS A 668 0.76 13.66 -32.89
C LYS A 668 -0.61 13.12 -32.48
N MET A 669 -0.65 11.98 -31.78
CA MET A 669 -1.89 11.44 -31.24
C MET A 669 -2.49 12.31 -30.14
N PHE A 670 -1.70 13.06 -29.37
CA PHE A 670 -2.25 14.09 -28.48
C PHE A 670 -3.09 15.13 -29.23
N ILE A 671 -2.60 15.57 -30.41
CA ILE A 671 -3.31 16.56 -31.24
C ILE A 671 -4.58 15.93 -31.82
N TYR A 672 -4.48 14.70 -32.32
CA TYR A 672 -5.61 14.00 -32.91
C TYR A 672 -6.73 13.68 -31.90
N ASN A 673 -6.34 13.20 -30.72
CA ASN A 673 -7.24 12.85 -29.61
C ASN A 673 -7.67 14.06 -28.78
N ASN A 674 -7.29 15.29 -29.18
CA ASN A 674 -7.64 16.49 -28.42
C ASN A 674 -9.16 16.61 -28.25
N ARG A 675 -9.61 16.86 -27.02
CA ARG A 675 -11.03 16.90 -26.62
C ARG A 675 -11.83 15.60 -26.85
N ALA A 676 -11.17 14.46 -27.09
CA ALA A 676 -11.88 13.19 -27.27
C ALA A 676 -12.49 12.65 -25.97
N ASN A 677 -11.83 12.85 -24.83
CA ASN A 677 -12.33 12.47 -23.51
C ASN A 677 -11.68 13.31 -22.39
N ARG A 678 -12.20 13.19 -21.16
CA ARG A 678 -11.69 13.88 -19.97
C ARG A 678 -10.24 13.51 -19.62
N ALA A 679 -9.81 12.29 -19.99
CA ALA A 679 -8.46 11.79 -19.71
C ALA A 679 -7.38 12.62 -20.41
N MET A 680 -7.70 13.30 -21.52
CA MET A 680 -6.78 14.24 -22.17
C MET A 680 -6.38 15.39 -21.25
N THR A 681 -7.34 16.01 -20.55
CA THR A 681 -7.06 17.13 -19.63
C THR A 681 -6.16 16.69 -18.48
N ASP A 682 -6.36 15.48 -17.96
CA ASP A 682 -5.53 14.92 -16.89
C ASP A 682 -4.12 14.61 -17.39
N LEU A 683 -3.97 14.02 -18.58
CA LEU A 683 -2.66 13.77 -19.19
C LEU A 683 -1.88 15.06 -19.48
N LEU A 684 -2.54 16.12 -19.93
CA LEU A 684 -1.89 17.44 -20.11
C LEU A 684 -1.35 17.97 -18.79
N ARG A 685 -2.11 17.81 -17.69
CA ARG A 685 -1.68 18.18 -16.34
C ARG A 685 -0.51 17.32 -15.86
N LEU A 686 -0.55 16.01 -16.08
CA LEU A 686 0.55 15.09 -15.75
C LEU A 686 1.83 15.42 -16.51
N LEU A 687 1.69 15.77 -17.79
CA LEU A 687 2.79 16.25 -18.61
C LEU A 687 3.23 17.68 -18.24
N GLY A 688 2.53 18.40 -17.38
CA GLY A 688 2.85 19.79 -17.04
C GLY A 688 2.78 20.74 -18.23
N VAL A 689 1.81 20.56 -19.13
CA VAL A 689 1.63 21.36 -20.35
C VAL A 689 0.20 21.87 -20.49
N SER A 690 0.01 22.99 -21.19
CA SER A 690 -1.28 23.68 -21.30
C SER A 690 -2.20 23.17 -22.42
N ASN A 691 -1.66 22.52 -23.46
CA ASN A 691 -2.44 22.05 -24.60
C ASN A 691 -1.77 20.88 -25.35
N ALA A 692 -2.52 20.23 -26.23
CA ALA A 692 -2.06 19.09 -27.02
C ALA A 692 -0.84 19.38 -27.92
N GLY A 693 -0.72 20.60 -28.45
CA GLY A 693 0.46 21.00 -29.22
C GLY A 693 1.73 21.07 -28.36
N ALA A 694 1.61 21.57 -27.12
CA ALA A 694 2.69 21.56 -26.14
C ALA A 694 3.04 20.13 -25.69
N ALA A 695 2.07 19.24 -25.53
CA ALA A 695 2.31 17.82 -25.28
C ALA A 695 3.13 17.18 -26.42
N SER A 696 2.73 17.44 -27.68
CA SER A 696 3.45 16.97 -28.88
C SER A 696 4.92 17.39 -28.87
N ARG A 697 5.19 18.67 -28.59
CA ARG A 697 6.56 19.21 -28.48
C ARG A 697 7.32 18.62 -27.31
N LYS A 698 6.67 18.38 -26.16
CA LYS A 698 7.31 17.78 -24.98
C LYS A 698 7.77 16.35 -25.27
N ILE A 699 6.92 15.52 -25.89
CA ILE A 699 7.31 14.16 -26.29
C ILE A 699 8.50 14.18 -27.26
N ALA A 700 8.44 15.02 -28.30
CA ALA A 700 9.57 15.18 -29.22
C ALA A 700 10.84 15.69 -28.53
N GLY A 701 10.70 16.58 -27.54
CA GLY A 701 11.80 17.08 -26.73
C GLY A 701 12.46 15.97 -25.90
N ILE A 702 11.65 15.13 -25.25
CA ILE A 702 12.14 13.96 -24.51
C ILE A 702 12.89 13.01 -25.45
N MET A 703 12.31 12.68 -26.62
CA MET A 703 12.96 11.83 -27.63
C MET A 703 14.34 12.35 -28.01
N LYS A 704 14.46 13.65 -28.34
CA LYS A 704 15.75 14.27 -28.66
C LYS A 704 16.73 14.22 -27.48
N GLN A 705 16.25 14.51 -26.27
CA GLN A 705 17.09 14.48 -25.08
C GLN A 705 17.68 13.09 -24.81
N ILE A 706 16.97 12.01 -25.13
CA ILE A 706 17.44 10.63 -24.96
C ILE A 706 18.08 10.04 -26.23
N GLY A 707 18.34 10.88 -27.26
CA GLY A 707 19.08 10.47 -28.46
C GLY A 707 18.24 9.75 -29.52
N LEU A 708 16.91 9.87 -29.51
CA LEU A 708 16.03 9.30 -30.52
C LEU A 708 15.68 10.32 -31.61
N GLU A 709 15.66 9.84 -32.85
CA GLU A 709 15.22 10.63 -34.00
C GLU A 709 13.71 10.84 -33.99
N THR A 710 13.26 11.98 -34.50
CA THR A 710 11.84 12.40 -34.51
C THR A 710 11.24 12.48 -35.91
N LYS A 711 12.07 12.25 -36.95
CA LYS A 711 11.70 12.36 -38.37
C LYS A 711 11.86 11.04 -39.11
N LEU A 712 10.83 10.65 -39.86
CA LEU A 712 10.82 9.36 -40.57
C LEU A 712 11.86 9.32 -41.70
N HIS A 713 12.09 10.42 -42.44
CA HIS A 713 13.09 10.42 -43.52
C HIS A 713 14.52 10.13 -43.04
N LYS A 714 14.86 10.59 -41.82
CA LYS A 714 16.16 10.31 -41.18
C LYS A 714 16.31 8.86 -40.71
N LEU A 715 15.21 8.11 -40.68
CA LEU A 715 15.16 6.68 -40.38
C LEU A 715 15.00 5.84 -41.66
N GLY A 716 15.21 6.43 -42.84
CA GLY A 716 15.16 5.75 -44.13
C GLY A 716 13.76 5.53 -44.70
N VAL A 717 12.72 6.11 -44.10
CA VAL A 717 11.33 5.99 -44.58
C VAL A 717 11.06 7.06 -45.63
N SER A 718 10.58 6.66 -46.80
CA SER A 718 10.24 7.56 -47.89
C SER A 718 8.73 7.85 -47.93
N ARG A 719 8.32 8.75 -48.84
CA ARG A 719 6.90 9.10 -49.00
C ARG A 719 6.07 7.93 -49.54
N SER A 720 6.62 7.07 -50.40
CA SER A 720 5.93 5.90 -50.94
C SER A 720 5.68 4.82 -49.88
N ASP A 721 6.53 4.75 -48.86
CA ASP A 721 6.36 3.83 -47.73
C ASP A 721 5.15 4.19 -46.85
N ILE A 722 4.71 5.45 -46.87
CA ILE A 722 3.54 5.92 -46.10
C ILE A 722 2.26 5.22 -46.59
N ASP A 723 2.12 5.00 -47.90
CA ASP A 723 0.99 4.26 -48.47
C ASP A 723 0.91 2.83 -47.93
N LEU A 724 2.06 2.16 -47.83
CA LEU A 724 2.17 0.80 -47.31
C LEU A 724 1.96 0.76 -45.79
N ALA A 725 2.45 1.76 -45.07
CA ALA A 725 2.26 1.89 -43.63
C ALA A 725 0.77 1.98 -43.26
N VAL A 726 0.00 2.79 -44.00
CA VAL A 726 -1.44 2.98 -43.75
C VAL A 726 -2.22 1.67 -43.95
N LYS A 727 -1.88 0.88 -44.96
CA LYS A 727 -2.55 -0.40 -45.28
C LYS A 727 -2.21 -1.55 -44.32
N SER A 728 -1.14 -1.41 -43.54
CA SER A 728 -0.63 -2.48 -42.65
C SER A 728 -0.98 -2.27 -41.16
N VAL A 729 -1.79 -1.27 -40.83
CA VAL A 729 -2.16 -0.93 -39.45
C VAL A 729 -3.03 -2.04 -38.83
N ASN A 730 -2.71 -2.41 -37.59
CA ASN A 730 -3.51 -3.37 -36.83
C ASN A 730 -4.86 -2.75 -36.41
N VAL A 731 -5.93 -3.08 -37.15
CA VAL A 731 -7.28 -2.55 -36.93
C VAL A 731 -7.89 -2.93 -35.59
N GLU A 732 -7.59 -4.10 -35.04
CA GLU A 732 -8.11 -4.51 -33.72
C GLU A 732 -7.58 -3.60 -32.60
N ARG A 733 -6.28 -3.31 -32.65
CA ARG A 733 -5.62 -2.41 -31.70
C ARG A 733 -5.99 -0.95 -31.93
N LEU A 734 -6.21 -0.56 -33.18
CA LEU A 734 -6.63 0.80 -33.55
C LEU A 734 -7.99 1.17 -32.94
N LYS A 735 -8.91 0.20 -32.81
CA LYS A 735 -10.25 0.40 -32.19
C LYS A 735 -10.19 0.85 -30.73
N ASN A 736 -9.07 0.63 -30.03
CA ASN A 736 -8.89 1.04 -28.64
C ASN A 736 -8.62 2.55 -28.48
N ASN A 737 -8.34 3.27 -29.57
CA ASN A 737 -8.03 4.69 -29.54
C ASN A 737 -9.29 5.53 -29.19
N PRO A 738 -9.18 6.60 -28.38
CA PRO A 738 -10.32 7.41 -27.95
C PRO A 738 -11.19 7.94 -29.10
N LYS A 739 -10.54 8.27 -30.22
CA LYS A 739 -11.17 8.77 -31.43
C LYS A 739 -10.94 7.78 -32.57
N LYS A 740 -12.01 7.38 -33.25
CA LYS A 740 -11.93 6.49 -34.43
C LYS A 740 -11.08 7.14 -35.52
N MET A 741 -10.15 6.37 -36.10
CA MET A 741 -9.21 6.84 -37.11
C MET A 741 -9.52 6.26 -38.48
N THR A 742 -9.45 7.10 -39.51
CA THR A 742 -9.47 6.68 -40.91
C THR A 742 -8.06 6.54 -41.48
N GLU A 743 -7.91 5.84 -42.61
CA GLU A 743 -6.64 5.81 -43.35
C GLU A 743 -6.14 7.20 -43.72
N ARG A 744 -7.05 8.13 -44.06
CA ARG A 744 -6.74 9.53 -44.35
C ARG A 744 -6.13 10.24 -43.13
N ASP A 745 -6.62 9.96 -41.93
CA ASP A 745 -6.10 10.55 -40.70
C ASP A 745 -4.70 10.03 -40.38
N ILE A 746 -4.50 8.72 -40.48
CA ILE A 746 -3.20 8.07 -40.26
C ILE A 746 -2.17 8.62 -41.24
N ARG A 747 -2.53 8.73 -42.52
CA ARG A 747 -1.68 9.33 -43.56
C ARG A 747 -1.28 10.76 -43.23
N LYS A 748 -2.22 11.61 -42.81
CA LYS A 748 -1.93 13.00 -42.40
C LYS A 748 -0.92 13.05 -41.25
N ILE A 749 -1.08 12.18 -40.25
CA ILE A 749 -0.16 12.10 -39.12
C ILE A 749 1.23 11.69 -39.59
N LEU A 750 1.34 10.63 -40.38
CA LEU A 750 2.61 10.10 -40.89
C LEU A 750 3.34 11.13 -41.77
N ILE A 751 2.64 11.83 -42.66
CA ILE A 751 3.22 12.91 -43.47
C ILE A 751 3.74 14.05 -42.59
N SER A 752 3.07 14.37 -41.47
CA SER A 752 3.51 15.46 -40.58
C SER A 752 4.80 15.18 -39.80
N ILE A 753 5.25 13.92 -39.78
CA ILE A 753 6.49 13.46 -39.14
C ILE A 753 7.46 12.85 -40.16
N LEU A 754 7.08 12.78 -41.44
CA LEU A 754 8.02 12.56 -42.53
C LEU A 754 9.06 13.68 -42.48
#